data_AF-A0AAN7L4A2-F1
#
_entry.id   AF-A0AAN7L4A2-F1
#
_cell.length_a   1.000
_cell.length_b   1.000
_cell.length_c   1.000
_cell.angle_alpha   90.00
_cell.angle_beta   90.00
_cell.angle_gamma   90.00
#
_symmetry.space_group_name_H-M   'P 1'
#
loop_
_entity.id
_entity.type
_entity.pdbx_description
1 polymer ?
#
loop_
_entity_poly.entity_id
_entity_poly.type
_entity_poly.pdbx_seq_one_letter_code
_entity_poly.pdbx_strand_id
1 'polypeptide(L)'
;MTQEVGEEAKKQMPYGPVGGFAADPTGGRNKGGFRASAFIFVLTGLENMGFVANMVSLVLYFLYVMYFNSASASNTLTNLMGSTFLLTLLGGFLSDTYISRFSTCLLFGSFEVIALVMVTIQAHSKSLQPDYCGKSSCIAGGKAAYFYLSLALLALGVGGMKGAMPALGADQFDAKDAVESKALATFFNWLTLSSTAGAAIGVTAIVWVSMNKGWFWGFFISTLAIFVGYVVLAMGRPFYRIRPPGQSPFVRIAQVVKLAVKNRKLRLPDNGDDLFENTDKSERIAHTEQFRFLDKAAIIPPDTKPEPGTTVCTVTQVEEVKILTRMLPVLASTILLNTCMAQLQTFSVQQGRFMEPHLGRLNVPTPSIPVIPLLFMSVLIPLYEFAFVPFARRLTGHPSGITQLQRVGVGLVLAAASMAVAGIVEVKRRDNLNRGHRISLFWLSFQYGIFGIADMFTLVGLLHFFYMEAPVGMRSLSTSFTWLSLSFGYFLSAVFVNTINAVTERITPSRHGWLSGQDINSNKLHLFYWFLAILGLINLAFYIWAASWYKYKKDEADRVAVRPSVSAGPKSSDVRPLILNDSAQEETYKIAGDPTGADHNARMEKAGVEETEKWFDTQDRASSRQAKSSFKRQLNSILSQSTAAGSSDFLSKARQNIDEDTTSSIKMKVFWVGVEMGMAVGKAHKPSNGVSMRLIPKNGSGTCVVGDRLNGNELISLNETEMFHLDFFRAPAANDPLMVGLTLVQSAGAKGAVCLDGTLPGYHLHRGSGSGVNSWLINLEGGGWCNNVRACVYRKASRRGSSRYMEKEIPFTGILSSNPQENPDFFNWNRVKLRYCDGASFTGDSQDKSAELEFRGQPIWLAAMDDLMLKGMHNAHQALLSGCSAGGLASILHCDEFRDLFPGKTTVKCLSDGGLFLDATDVSGGRTLRNFYQGVVDMQGVEENLPHICTREHDPISCFFPQNLIAGIKTPLFILNAAYDSWQVTDLYKEKLHILYKKLSLGCFLFSALLILI
;
A
#
# COMPACT_ATOMS: atom_id res chain seq x y z
N MET A 1 -44.86 -0.92 47.94
CA MET A 1 -44.07 0.04 48.73
C MET A 1 -42.63 -0.16 48.32
N THR A 2 -42.01 0.66 47.49
CA THR A 2 -42.23 2.04 47.03
C THR A 2 -41.53 2.14 45.66
N GLN A 3 -42.26 2.19 44.56
CA GLN A 3 -42.40 3.41 43.73
C GLN A 3 -42.01 4.72 44.44
N GLU A 4 -41.33 5.61 43.70
CA GLU A 4 -40.81 6.95 44.09
C GLU A 4 -39.36 7.02 44.61
N VAL A 5 -38.35 6.88 43.72
CA VAL A 5 -37.08 7.67 43.76
C VAL A 5 -36.47 7.88 42.34
N GLY A 6 -37.16 7.52 41.25
CA GLY A 6 -36.59 7.52 39.89
C GLY A 6 -36.90 8.73 39.01
N GLU A 7 -37.64 9.71 39.52
CA GLU A 7 -38.28 10.73 38.69
C GLU A 7 -38.22 12.13 39.33
N GLU A 8 -37.05 12.54 39.80
CA GLU A 8 -36.86 13.91 40.35
C GLU A 8 -35.45 14.49 40.14
N ALA A 9 -34.82 14.18 39.01
CA ALA A 9 -33.58 14.83 38.56
C ALA A 9 -33.69 15.47 37.15
N LYS A 10 -34.91 15.81 36.72
CA LYS A 10 -35.21 16.53 35.48
C LYS A 10 -36.27 17.61 35.71
N LYS A 11 -35.94 18.65 36.48
CA LYS A 11 -36.37 20.05 36.23
C LYS A 11 -35.86 21.01 37.31
N GLN A 12 -35.39 22.17 36.83
CA GLN A 12 -35.17 23.45 37.51
C GLN A 12 -33.93 23.60 38.41
N MET A 13 -32.82 24.11 37.85
CA MET A 13 -32.49 25.55 37.92
C MET A 13 -31.22 25.89 37.11
N PRO A 14 -31.02 27.17 36.75
CA PRO A 14 -30.55 27.57 35.43
C PRO A 14 -29.09 28.00 35.44
N TYR A 15 -28.31 27.53 34.46
CA TYR A 15 -27.14 28.25 33.98
C TYR A 15 -27.26 28.40 32.47
N GLY A 16 -27.37 29.66 32.05
CA GLY A 16 -27.33 30.08 30.66
C GLY A 16 -26.00 29.75 29.98
N PRO A 17 -25.90 30.05 28.68
CA PRO A 17 -24.82 29.57 27.83
C PRO A 17 -23.51 30.24 28.24
N VAL A 18 -22.67 29.53 29.00
CA VAL A 18 -21.28 29.94 29.18
C VAL A 18 -20.53 29.53 27.93
N GLY A 19 -20.43 30.49 27.01
CA GLY A 19 -19.48 30.52 25.91
C GLY A 19 -19.67 29.40 24.90
N GLY A 20 -20.51 29.65 23.89
CA GLY A 20 -20.45 28.89 22.66
C GLY A 20 -19.01 28.83 22.16
N PHE A 21 -18.41 27.64 22.18
CA PHE A 21 -17.45 27.27 21.15
C PHE A 21 -18.28 27.13 19.87
N ALA A 22 -18.63 28.27 19.28
CA ALA A 22 -18.98 28.32 17.89
C ALA A 22 -17.87 27.56 17.16
N ALA A 23 -18.26 26.52 16.43
CA ALA A 23 -17.47 26.09 15.30
C ALA A 23 -17.19 27.35 14.50
N ASP A 24 -15.93 27.77 14.46
CA ASP A 24 -15.49 28.90 13.67
C ASP A 24 -16.03 28.70 12.24
N PRO A 25 -17.02 29.51 11.79
CA PRO A 25 -17.62 29.35 10.48
C PRO A 25 -16.71 29.90 9.37
N THR A 26 -15.50 30.35 9.70
CA THR A 26 -14.50 30.75 8.72
C THR A 26 -13.52 29.60 8.46
N GLY A 27 -13.62 29.03 7.27
CA GLY A 27 -12.69 28.03 6.76
C GLY A 27 -11.25 28.54 6.75
N GLY A 28 -10.49 28.21 7.79
CA GLY A 28 -9.04 28.35 7.78
C GLY A 28 -8.45 27.28 6.86
N ARG A 29 -8.19 27.64 5.61
CA ARG A 29 -7.52 26.86 4.54
C ARG A 29 -6.09 26.36 4.89
N ASN A 30 -5.68 26.39 6.18
CA ASN A 30 -4.30 26.25 6.67
C ASN A 30 -4.11 25.31 7.90
N LYS A 31 -5.11 24.58 8.39
CA LYS A 31 -4.96 23.60 9.51
C LYS A 31 -4.80 22.16 9.02
N GLY A 32 -3.91 21.39 9.65
CA GLY A 32 -3.59 20.00 9.29
C GLY A 32 -2.34 19.86 8.42
N GLY A 33 -2.17 18.68 7.82
CA GLY A 33 -1.05 18.31 6.96
C GLY A 33 0.31 18.22 7.66
N PHE A 34 1.38 18.11 6.87
CA PHE A 34 2.73 17.87 7.38
C PHE A 34 3.28 18.97 8.29
N ARG A 35 2.79 20.22 8.16
CA ARG A 35 3.17 21.32 9.07
C ARG A 35 2.72 21.03 10.50
N ALA A 36 1.49 20.53 10.67
CA ALA A 36 0.99 20.10 11.96
C ALA A 36 1.68 18.81 12.43
N SER A 37 1.90 17.85 11.52
CA SER A 37 2.58 16.59 11.84
C SER A 37 4.03 16.76 12.30
N ALA A 38 4.73 17.82 11.87
CA ALA A 38 6.11 18.09 12.29
C ALA A 38 6.28 18.17 13.82
N PHE A 39 5.34 18.82 14.51
CA PHE A 39 5.33 18.90 15.98
C PHE A 39 5.20 17.51 16.63
N ILE A 40 4.40 16.63 16.03
CA ILE A 40 4.18 15.24 16.49
C ILE A 40 5.43 14.40 16.24
N PHE A 41 6.14 14.61 15.13
CA PHE A 41 7.40 13.93 14.87
C PHE A 41 8.47 14.32 15.89
N VAL A 42 8.58 15.60 16.26
CA VAL A 42 9.52 16.06 17.29
C VAL A 42 9.21 15.42 18.64
N LEU A 43 7.95 15.44 19.08
CA LEU A 43 7.54 14.74 20.32
C LEU A 43 7.92 13.26 20.26
N THR A 44 7.61 12.58 19.15
CA THR A 44 7.85 11.14 18.98
C THR A 44 9.34 10.81 19.08
N GLY A 45 10.20 11.62 18.45
CA GLY A 45 11.65 11.43 18.51
C GLY A 45 12.20 11.64 19.92
N LEU A 46 11.79 12.72 20.59
CA LEU A 46 12.25 13.03 21.95
C LEU A 46 11.72 12.04 23.00
N GLU A 47 10.48 11.59 22.85
CA GLU A 47 9.88 10.56 23.71
C GLU A 47 10.61 9.22 23.56
N ASN A 48 10.78 8.71 22.33
CA ASN A 48 11.44 7.41 22.13
C ASN A 48 12.93 7.45 22.51
N MET A 49 13.58 8.62 22.40
CA MET A 49 14.94 8.82 22.89
C MET A 49 15.07 8.57 24.40
N GLY A 50 14.20 9.19 25.21
CA GLY A 50 14.21 8.98 26.67
C GLY A 50 13.63 7.63 27.08
N PHE A 51 12.47 7.26 26.52
CA PHE A 51 11.73 6.06 26.89
C PHE A 51 12.55 4.79 26.67
N VAL A 52 13.09 4.58 25.46
CA VAL A 52 13.82 3.34 25.14
C VAL A 52 15.09 3.24 25.98
N ALA A 53 15.84 4.35 26.14
CA ALA A 53 17.04 4.40 26.98
C ALA A 53 16.74 4.05 28.44
N ASN A 54 15.66 4.59 28.99
CA ASN A 54 15.23 4.33 30.36
C ASN A 54 14.81 2.86 30.51
N MET A 55 13.97 2.33 29.63
CA MET A 55 13.45 0.96 29.77
C MET A 55 14.55 -0.11 29.72
N VAL A 56 15.53 0.02 28.82
CA VAL A 56 16.65 -0.95 28.77
C VAL A 56 17.61 -0.84 29.96
N SER A 57 17.64 0.32 30.64
CA SER A 57 18.57 0.59 31.73
C SER A 57 17.95 0.42 33.13
N LEU A 58 16.62 0.53 33.25
CA LEU A 58 15.90 0.50 34.53
C LEU A 58 16.11 -0.82 35.31
N VAL A 59 16.29 -1.94 34.61
CA VAL A 59 16.58 -3.22 35.28
C VAL A 59 17.87 -3.15 36.11
N LEU A 60 18.89 -2.45 35.63
CA LEU A 60 20.15 -2.26 36.36
C LEU A 60 20.01 -1.19 37.45
N TYR A 61 19.19 -0.16 37.24
CA TYR A 61 18.84 0.81 38.29
C TYR A 61 18.15 0.11 39.48
N PHE A 62 17.19 -0.78 39.21
CA PHE A 62 16.51 -1.56 40.24
C PHE A 62 17.47 -2.50 41.00
N LEU A 63 18.43 -3.09 40.29
CA LEU A 63 19.44 -3.97 40.88
C LEU A 63 20.44 -3.21 41.77
N TYR A 64 20.99 -2.09 41.31
CA TYR A 64 22.14 -1.44 41.94
C TYR A 64 21.82 -0.24 42.82
N VAL A 65 20.72 0.47 42.56
CA VAL A 65 20.32 1.66 43.35
C VAL A 65 19.16 1.31 44.27
N MET A 66 18.20 0.51 43.81
CA MET A 66 17.06 0.08 44.62
C MET A 66 17.31 -1.26 45.35
N TYR A 67 18.45 -1.91 45.09
CA TYR A 67 18.90 -3.16 45.72
C TYR A 67 17.88 -4.31 45.64
N PHE A 68 17.19 -4.44 44.51
CA PHE A 68 16.36 -5.62 44.22
C PHE A 68 17.23 -6.79 43.80
N ASN A 69 16.81 -8.02 44.10
CA ASN A 69 17.47 -9.20 43.53
C ASN A 69 17.20 -9.31 42.01
N SER A 70 17.94 -10.19 41.33
CA SER A 70 17.90 -10.30 39.86
C SER A 70 16.48 -10.56 39.33
N ALA A 71 15.73 -11.46 39.96
CA ALA A 71 14.36 -11.79 39.58
C ALA A 71 13.36 -10.66 39.86
N SER A 72 13.44 -10.02 41.04
CA SER A 72 12.57 -8.90 41.43
C SER A 72 12.80 -7.66 40.57
N ALA A 73 14.05 -7.38 40.19
CA ALA A 73 14.38 -6.31 39.24
C ALA A 73 13.76 -6.59 37.87
N SER A 74 13.93 -7.80 37.33
CA SER A 74 13.31 -8.22 36.07
C SER A 74 11.78 -8.12 36.13
N ASN A 75 11.15 -8.70 37.17
CA ASN A 75 9.70 -8.68 37.33
C ASN A 75 9.13 -7.27 37.48
N THR A 76 9.83 -6.38 38.19
CA THR A 76 9.38 -4.99 38.34
C THR A 76 9.38 -4.28 36.99
N LEU A 77 10.44 -4.45 36.19
CA LEU A 77 10.49 -3.87 34.84
C LEU A 77 9.44 -4.48 33.91
N THR A 78 9.28 -5.80 33.90
CA THR A 78 8.28 -6.43 33.03
C THR A 78 6.86 -6.11 33.45
N ASN A 79 6.57 -6.01 34.75
CA ASN A 79 5.26 -5.55 35.21
C ASN A 79 5.00 -4.09 34.81
N LEU A 80 6.01 -3.21 34.94
CA LEU A 80 5.91 -1.83 34.47
C LEU A 80 5.59 -1.76 32.98
N MET A 81 6.33 -2.50 32.15
CA MET A 81 6.13 -2.54 30.70
C MET A 81 4.77 -3.14 30.32
N GLY A 82 4.40 -4.26 30.96
CA GLY A 82 3.10 -4.90 30.82
C GLY A 82 1.96 -3.94 31.11
N SER A 83 2.02 -3.22 32.23
CA SER A 83 1.04 -2.22 32.62
C SER A 83 1.01 -1.03 31.66
N THR A 84 2.17 -0.52 31.25
CA THR A 84 2.28 0.60 30.32
C THR A 84 1.57 0.29 29.00
N PHE A 85 1.85 -0.87 28.40
CA PHE A 85 1.22 -1.28 27.16
C PHE A 85 -0.27 -1.62 27.33
N LEU A 86 -0.69 -2.15 28.48
CA LEU A 86 -2.12 -2.35 28.75
C LEU A 86 -2.88 -1.03 28.83
N LEU A 87 -2.29 -0.02 29.48
CA LEU A 87 -2.86 1.31 29.64
C LEU A 87 -2.93 2.11 28.33
N THR A 88 -2.24 1.68 27.27
CA THR A 88 -2.46 2.24 25.92
C THR A 88 -3.91 2.07 25.43
N LEU A 89 -4.55 0.96 25.79
CA LEU A 89 -5.96 0.73 25.48
C LEU A 89 -6.87 1.75 26.18
N LEU A 90 -6.54 2.07 27.43
CA LEU A 90 -7.25 3.08 28.20
C LEU A 90 -7.08 4.48 27.58
N GLY A 91 -5.85 4.83 27.17
CA GLY A 91 -5.57 6.08 26.47
C GLY A 91 -6.38 6.24 25.19
N GLY A 92 -6.36 5.21 24.33
CA GLY A 92 -7.16 5.18 23.10
C GLY A 92 -8.65 5.31 23.40
N PHE A 93 -9.19 4.51 24.32
CA PHE A 93 -10.60 4.54 24.73
C PHE A 93 -11.05 5.91 25.23
N LEU A 94 -10.26 6.56 26.10
CA LEU A 94 -10.56 7.88 26.63
C LEU A 94 -10.53 8.96 25.54
N SER A 95 -9.57 8.87 24.62
CA SER A 95 -9.41 9.81 23.50
C SER A 95 -10.49 9.69 22.42
N ASP A 96 -11.09 8.50 22.29
CA ASP A 96 -12.17 8.27 21.35
C ASP A 96 -13.53 8.59 21.95
N THR A 97 -13.74 8.42 23.27
CA THR A 97 -15.07 8.48 23.91
C THR A 97 -15.36 9.78 24.68
N TYR A 98 -14.38 10.30 25.43
CA TYR A 98 -14.65 11.34 26.44
C TYR A 98 -13.88 12.64 26.22
N ILE A 99 -12.64 12.58 25.74
CA ILE A 99 -11.72 13.73 25.64
C ILE A 99 -11.08 13.75 24.25
N SER A 100 -10.71 14.92 23.72
CA SER A 100 -10.01 15.00 22.43
C SER A 100 -8.63 14.33 22.49
N ARG A 101 -8.19 13.72 21.37
CA ARG A 101 -6.86 13.08 21.25
C ARG A 101 -5.69 13.99 21.63
N PHE A 102 -5.76 15.27 21.26
CA PHE A 102 -4.78 16.29 21.63
C PHE A 102 -4.73 16.50 23.15
N SER A 103 -5.90 16.66 23.78
CA SER A 103 -6.01 16.81 25.24
C SER A 103 -5.53 15.57 25.99
N THR A 104 -5.83 14.38 25.48
CA THR A 104 -5.34 13.11 26.03
C THR A 104 -3.81 13.06 26.02
N CYS A 105 -3.17 13.40 24.90
CA CYS A 105 -1.70 13.43 24.82
C CYS A 105 -1.07 14.38 25.83
N LEU A 106 -1.63 15.59 26.04
CA LEU A 106 -1.10 16.54 27.01
C LEU A 106 -1.37 16.14 28.47
N LEU A 107 -2.57 15.64 28.77
CA LEU A 107 -2.93 15.20 30.12
C LEU A 107 -2.05 14.04 30.55
N PHE A 108 -1.99 12.97 29.76
CA PHE A 108 -1.17 11.81 30.08
C PHE A 108 0.33 12.13 29.98
N GLY A 109 0.71 13.01 29.05
CA GLY A 109 2.07 13.52 28.99
C GLY A 109 2.53 14.27 30.24
N SER A 110 1.64 15.01 30.89
CA SER A 110 1.95 15.64 32.17
C SER A 110 2.24 14.63 33.27
N PHE A 111 1.51 13.51 33.32
CA PHE A 111 1.80 12.41 34.25
C PHE A 111 3.14 11.74 33.96
N GLU A 112 3.51 11.56 32.68
CA GLU A 112 4.83 11.04 32.29
C GLU A 112 5.96 11.97 32.75
N VAL A 113 5.85 13.28 32.52
CA VAL A 113 6.85 14.26 32.96
C VAL A 113 6.98 14.25 34.47
N ILE A 114 5.86 14.28 35.21
CA ILE A 114 5.87 14.20 36.68
C ILE A 114 6.55 12.92 37.15
N ALA A 115 6.24 11.78 36.54
CA ALA A 115 6.83 10.50 36.89
C ALA A 115 8.34 10.49 36.67
N LEU A 116 8.83 11.01 35.54
CA LEU A 116 10.26 11.09 35.25
C LEU A 116 11.00 12.09 36.14
N VAL A 117 10.36 13.20 36.50
CA VAL A 117 10.88 14.12 37.55
C VAL A 117 11.00 13.37 38.87
N MET A 118 9.99 12.60 39.26
CA MET A 118 10.03 11.83 40.51
C MET A 118 11.16 10.81 40.51
N VAL A 119 11.33 10.04 39.43
CA VAL A 119 12.43 9.06 39.26
C VAL A 119 13.80 9.76 39.28
N THR A 120 13.90 10.93 38.63
CA THR A 120 15.14 11.74 38.62
C THR A 120 15.50 12.22 40.03
N ILE A 121 14.53 12.72 40.80
CA ILE A 121 14.73 13.14 42.20
C ILE A 121 15.16 11.94 43.06
N GLN A 122 14.56 10.76 42.86
CA GLN A 122 14.93 9.55 43.59
C GLN A 122 16.35 9.07 43.24
N ALA A 123 16.76 9.20 41.98
CA ALA A 123 18.12 8.87 41.56
C ALA A 123 19.16 9.86 42.12
N HIS A 124 18.78 11.10 42.41
CA HIS A 124 19.66 12.11 43.00
C HIS A 124 19.76 12.03 44.53
N SER A 125 18.61 11.88 45.20
CA SER A 125 18.52 11.97 46.66
C SER A 125 18.84 10.63 47.32
N LYS A 126 19.99 10.55 47.99
CA LYS A 126 20.36 9.39 48.82
C LYS A 126 19.32 9.08 49.91
N SER A 127 18.60 10.08 50.40
CA SER A 127 17.54 9.89 51.40
C SER A 127 16.35 9.10 50.87
N LEU A 128 16.09 9.12 49.56
CA LEU A 128 14.99 8.40 48.91
C LEU A 128 15.40 7.02 48.39
N GLN A 129 16.69 6.70 48.48
CA GLN A 129 17.25 5.38 48.12
C GLN A 129 17.24 4.47 49.36
N PRO A 130 16.95 3.17 49.20
CA PRO A 130 17.03 2.21 50.30
C PRO A 130 18.49 1.91 50.65
N ASP A 131 18.74 1.56 51.91
CA ASP A 131 20.03 1.04 52.34
C ASP A 131 20.12 -0.45 52.00
N TYR A 132 21.33 -0.94 51.72
CA TYR A 132 21.53 -2.34 51.38
C TYR A 132 21.24 -3.24 52.59
N CYS A 133 20.36 -4.23 52.40
CA CYS A 133 19.80 -5.05 53.47
C CYS A 133 19.95 -6.57 53.26
N GLY A 134 20.57 -7.01 52.15
CA GLY A 134 20.79 -8.43 51.83
C GLY A 134 19.53 -9.29 51.59
N LYS A 135 18.34 -8.68 51.51
CA LYS A 135 17.06 -9.37 51.22
C LYS A 135 16.69 -9.27 49.73
N SER A 136 15.59 -9.92 49.34
CA SER A 136 15.05 -9.88 47.97
C SER A 136 14.67 -8.48 47.50
N SER A 137 14.20 -7.63 48.42
CA SER A 137 13.94 -6.22 48.23
C SER A 137 14.25 -5.46 49.52
N CYS A 138 14.96 -4.34 49.40
CA CYS A 138 15.35 -3.49 50.53
C CYS A 138 14.50 -2.22 50.66
N ILE A 139 13.51 -2.05 49.77
CA ILE A 139 12.63 -0.89 49.78
C ILE A 139 11.46 -1.12 50.74
N ALA A 140 11.23 -0.20 51.68
CA ALA A 140 10.13 -0.28 52.64
C ALA A 140 9.57 1.11 52.96
N GLY A 141 8.34 1.15 53.49
CA GLY A 141 7.69 2.37 53.96
C GLY A 141 7.51 3.44 52.88
N GLY A 142 7.75 4.71 53.23
CA GLY A 142 7.55 5.86 52.33
C GLY A 142 8.44 5.84 51.07
N LYS A 143 9.66 5.28 51.14
CA LYS A 143 10.54 5.13 49.97
C LYS A 143 9.93 4.18 48.93
N ALA A 144 9.26 3.12 49.40
CA ALA A 144 8.56 2.17 48.54
C ALA A 144 7.33 2.79 47.88
N ALA A 145 6.52 3.52 48.67
CA ALA A 145 5.36 4.22 48.14
C ALA A 145 5.75 5.22 47.05
N TYR A 146 6.79 6.02 47.27
CA TYR A 146 7.30 6.98 46.28
C TYR A 146 7.77 6.30 44.98
N PHE A 147 8.55 5.23 45.10
CA PHE A 147 9.06 4.46 43.96
C PHE A 147 7.91 3.87 43.13
N TYR A 148 7.02 3.09 43.74
CA TYR A 148 5.92 2.46 43.00
C TYR A 148 4.91 3.47 42.46
N LEU A 149 4.68 4.58 43.16
CA LEU A 149 3.85 5.67 42.64
C LEU A 149 4.48 6.30 41.39
N SER A 150 5.79 6.53 41.40
CA SER A 150 6.49 7.07 40.22
C SER A 150 6.39 6.12 39.02
N LEU A 151 6.54 4.81 39.24
CA LEU A 151 6.41 3.80 38.18
C LEU A 151 4.97 3.68 37.67
N ALA A 152 3.97 3.74 38.55
CA ALA A 152 2.56 3.69 38.17
C ALA A 152 2.16 4.93 37.35
N LEU A 153 2.62 6.12 37.76
CA LEU A 153 2.42 7.36 37.00
C LEU A 153 3.14 7.31 35.65
N LEU A 154 4.33 6.73 35.59
CA LEU A 154 5.06 6.54 34.33
C LEU A 154 4.28 5.63 33.38
N ALA A 155 3.77 4.50 33.88
CA ALA A 155 2.95 3.58 33.10
C ALA A 155 1.66 4.23 32.59
N LEU A 156 1.00 5.01 33.45
CA LEU A 156 -0.21 5.74 33.11
C LEU A 156 0.05 6.80 32.06
N GLY A 157 1.09 7.61 32.24
CA GLY A 157 1.43 8.71 31.33
C GLY A 157 1.85 8.22 29.96
N VAL A 158 2.86 7.33 29.91
CA VAL A 158 3.36 6.77 28.65
C VAL A 158 2.26 5.98 27.95
N GLY A 159 1.55 5.11 28.69
CA GLY A 159 0.48 4.29 28.14
C GLY A 159 -0.63 5.15 27.53
N GLY A 160 -1.19 6.08 28.31
CA GLY A 160 -2.28 6.94 27.88
C GLY A 160 -1.93 7.78 26.65
N MET A 161 -0.71 8.29 26.58
CA MET A 161 -0.23 9.10 25.45
C MET A 161 0.05 8.26 24.20
N LYS A 162 0.70 7.09 24.31
CA LYS A 162 0.93 6.18 23.16
C LYS A 162 -0.37 5.69 22.53
N GLY A 163 -1.45 5.56 23.32
CA GLY A 163 -2.77 5.17 22.82
C GLY A 163 -3.47 6.23 21.94
N ALA A 164 -3.13 7.52 22.08
CA ALA A 164 -3.80 8.61 21.37
C ALA A 164 -2.92 9.32 20.33
N MET A 165 -1.60 9.30 20.49
CA MET A 165 -0.67 10.10 19.67
C MET A 165 -0.65 9.72 18.18
N PRO A 166 -0.56 8.44 17.77
CA PRO A 166 -0.58 8.10 16.34
C PRO A 166 -1.89 8.52 15.65
N ALA A 167 -3.01 8.40 16.37
CA ALA A 167 -4.32 8.80 15.89
C ALA A 167 -4.45 10.33 15.75
N LEU A 168 -3.89 11.10 16.69
CA LEU A 168 -3.79 12.56 16.57
C LEU A 168 -3.01 12.97 15.32
N GLY A 169 -1.92 12.27 14.99
CA GLY A 169 -1.15 12.54 13.79
C GLY A 169 -1.87 12.14 12.50
N ALA A 170 -2.58 11.01 12.51
CA ALA A 170 -3.41 10.59 11.39
C ALA A 170 -4.56 11.58 11.10
N ASP A 171 -5.17 12.17 12.14
CA ASP A 171 -6.26 13.16 12.00
C ASP A 171 -5.86 14.44 11.26
N GLN A 172 -4.56 14.67 11.08
CA GLN A 172 -4.06 15.81 10.32
C GLN A 172 -4.28 15.66 8.81
N PHE A 173 -4.70 14.48 8.35
CA PHE A 173 -4.97 14.16 6.95
C PHE A 173 -6.44 13.69 6.80
N ASP A 174 -7.17 14.22 5.82
CA ASP A 174 -8.53 13.79 5.50
C ASP A 174 -8.52 12.55 4.63
N ALA A 175 -9.19 11.49 5.10
CA ALA A 175 -9.35 10.27 4.33
C ALA A 175 -10.25 10.44 3.09
N LYS A 176 -11.11 11.48 3.08
CA LYS A 176 -12.01 11.79 1.97
C LYS A 176 -11.33 12.58 0.85
N ASP A 177 -10.17 13.19 1.14
CA ASP A 177 -9.35 13.88 0.15
C ASP A 177 -8.33 12.88 -0.43
N ALA A 178 -8.37 12.68 -1.75
CA ALA A 178 -7.50 11.74 -2.44
C ALA A 178 -6.00 12.10 -2.37
N VAL A 179 -5.66 13.37 -2.08
CA VAL A 179 -4.29 13.85 -1.87
C VAL A 179 -3.86 13.61 -0.41
N GLU A 180 -4.66 14.03 0.56
CA GLU A 180 -4.35 13.86 1.99
C GLU A 180 -4.35 12.37 2.40
N SER A 181 -5.21 11.53 1.81
CA SER A 181 -5.25 10.08 2.04
C SER A 181 -3.96 9.36 1.62
N LYS A 182 -3.33 9.79 0.51
CA LYS A 182 -2.00 9.29 0.11
C LYS A 182 -0.89 9.80 1.03
N ALA A 183 -1.01 11.05 1.50
CA ALA A 183 -0.05 11.66 2.42
C ALA A 183 -0.03 10.97 3.80
N LEU A 184 -1.15 10.37 4.23
CA LEU A 184 -1.26 9.64 5.50
C LEU A 184 -0.26 8.47 5.60
N ALA A 185 -0.03 7.71 4.52
CA ALA A 185 0.98 6.65 4.51
C ALA A 185 2.40 7.21 4.67
N THR A 186 2.67 8.34 4.03
CA THR A 186 3.96 9.05 4.16
C THR A 186 4.16 9.57 5.58
N PHE A 187 3.09 10.03 6.26
CA PHE A 187 3.14 10.39 7.67
C PHE A 187 3.61 9.23 8.56
N PHE A 188 3.06 8.01 8.39
CA PHE A 188 3.47 6.86 9.20
C PHE A 188 4.95 6.47 8.97
N ASN A 189 5.46 6.64 7.75
CA ASN A 189 6.88 6.43 7.45
C ASN A 189 7.77 7.42 8.22
N TRP A 190 7.42 8.72 8.20
CA TRP A 190 8.14 9.75 8.96
C TRP A 190 8.03 9.57 10.47
N LEU A 191 6.86 9.15 10.96
CA LEU A 191 6.65 8.84 12.37
C LEU A 191 7.57 7.69 12.83
N THR A 192 7.66 6.63 12.02
CA THR A 192 8.54 5.48 12.28
C THR A 192 10.00 5.89 12.23
N LEU A 193 10.42 6.67 11.22
CA LEU A 193 11.78 7.18 11.12
C LEU A 193 12.17 8.03 12.33
N SER A 194 11.29 8.93 12.78
CA SER A 194 11.52 9.77 13.96
C SER A 194 11.67 8.92 15.23
N SER A 195 10.80 7.92 15.41
CA SER A 195 10.86 6.99 16.54
C SER A 195 12.19 6.22 16.57
N THR A 196 12.59 5.61 15.46
CA THR A 196 13.83 4.83 15.35
C THR A 196 15.07 5.68 15.56
N ALA A 197 15.10 6.89 14.99
CA ALA A 197 16.21 7.83 15.19
C ALA A 197 16.33 8.25 16.67
N GLY A 198 15.20 8.58 17.32
CA GLY A 198 15.14 8.86 18.75
C GLY A 198 15.67 7.70 19.58
N ALA A 199 15.12 6.50 19.37
CA ALA A 199 15.52 5.28 20.10
C ALA A 199 17.03 4.99 19.95
N ALA A 200 17.58 5.10 18.74
CA ALA A 200 19.01 4.88 18.47
C ALA A 200 19.91 5.86 19.24
N ILE A 201 19.53 7.15 19.29
CA ILE A 201 20.23 8.16 20.09
C ILE A 201 20.11 7.83 21.58
N GLY A 202 18.93 7.40 22.03
CA GLY A 202 18.66 7.03 23.42
C GLY A 202 19.56 5.89 23.91
N VAL A 203 19.54 4.75 23.21
CA VAL A 203 20.31 3.56 23.60
C VAL A 203 21.83 3.75 23.50
N THR A 204 22.29 4.76 22.77
CA THR A 204 23.72 5.08 22.65
C THR A 204 24.12 6.18 23.64
N ALA A 205 23.68 7.42 23.42
CA ALA A 205 24.13 8.59 24.16
C ALA A 205 23.58 8.62 25.60
N ILE A 206 22.26 8.49 25.78
CA ILE A 206 21.65 8.59 27.12
C ILE A 206 22.09 7.42 27.99
N VAL A 207 22.08 6.19 27.45
CA VAL A 207 22.59 5.02 28.18
C VAL A 207 24.05 5.19 28.58
N TRP A 208 24.90 5.72 27.69
CA TRP A 208 26.30 5.98 28.03
C TRP A 208 26.45 6.97 29.19
N VAL A 209 25.62 8.03 29.23
CA VAL A 209 25.59 8.98 30.35
C VAL A 209 25.09 8.30 31.63
N SER A 210 23.96 7.58 31.57
CA SER A 210 23.40 6.85 32.72
C SER A 210 24.40 5.90 33.37
N MET A 211 25.17 5.19 32.54
CA MET A 211 26.07 4.13 33.00
C MET A 211 27.47 4.63 33.40
N ASN A 212 27.99 5.71 32.79
CA ASN A 212 29.35 6.20 33.07
C ASN A 212 29.40 7.48 33.92
N LYS A 213 28.41 8.36 33.82
CA LYS A 213 28.34 9.63 34.58
C LYS A 213 27.41 9.53 35.78
N GLY A 214 26.33 8.75 35.64
CA GLY A 214 25.41 8.43 36.73
C GLY A 214 23.94 8.48 36.30
N TRP A 215 23.11 7.70 36.99
CA TRP A 215 21.69 7.50 36.72
C TRP A 215 20.88 8.81 36.69
N PHE A 216 21.18 9.72 37.62
CA PHE A 216 20.53 11.04 37.68
C PHE A 216 20.64 11.81 36.37
N TRP A 217 21.84 11.91 35.78
CA TRP A 217 22.06 12.67 34.55
C TRP A 217 21.30 12.07 33.37
N GLY A 218 21.24 10.74 33.29
CA GLY A 218 20.46 10.04 32.28
C GLY A 218 18.96 10.34 32.37
N PHE A 219 18.37 10.15 33.56
CA PHE A 219 16.95 10.45 33.77
C PHE A 219 16.62 11.94 33.62
N PHE A 220 17.53 12.84 34.01
CA PHE A 220 17.37 14.27 33.83
C PHE A 220 17.32 14.67 32.35
N ILE A 221 18.24 14.15 31.52
CA ILE A 221 18.24 14.39 30.07
C ILE A 221 16.95 13.85 29.45
N SER A 222 16.53 12.64 29.81
CA SER A 222 15.26 12.06 29.35
C SER A 222 14.06 12.93 29.75
N THR A 223 14.03 13.44 30.99
CA THR A 223 12.97 14.33 31.50
C THR A 223 12.91 15.65 30.74
N LEU A 224 14.06 16.26 30.46
CA LEU A 224 14.14 17.50 29.70
C LEU A 224 13.68 17.28 28.24
N ALA A 225 14.12 16.19 27.61
CA ALA A 225 13.74 15.86 26.24
C ALA A 225 12.23 15.71 26.09
N ILE A 226 11.57 14.93 26.95
CA ILE A 226 10.12 14.73 26.88
C ILE A 226 9.33 15.99 27.25
N PHE A 227 9.81 16.77 28.23
CA PHE A 227 9.20 18.05 28.57
C PHE A 227 9.20 19.01 27.37
N VAL A 228 10.35 19.16 26.70
CA VAL A 228 10.46 19.94 25.47
C VAL A 228 9.54 19.37 24.39
N GLY A 229 9.46 18.05 24.25
CA GLY A 229 8.53 17.39 23.33
C GLY A 229 7.07 17.78 23.54
N TYR A 230 6.59 17.79 24.78
CA TYR A 230 5.21 18.21 25.09
C TYR A 230 4.98 19.71 24.95
N VAL A 231 5.98 20.54 25.24
CA VAL A 231 5.90 21.99 24.97
C VAL A 231 5.76 22.22 23.47
N VAL A 232 6.55 21.54 22.64
CA VAL A 232 6.46 21.59 21.17
C VAL A 232 5.10 21.10 20.69
N LEU A 233 4.58 20.00 21.25
CA LEU A 233 3.22 19.53 20.94
C LEU A 233 2.17 20.60 21.28
N ALA A 234 2.26 21.23 22.46
CA ALA A 234 1.32 22.28 22.88
C ALA A 234 1.38 23.51 21.96
N MET A 235 2.57 23.92 21.53
CA MET A 235 2.77 24.99 20.54
C MET A 235 2.15 24.67 19.17
N GLY A 236 1.96 23.39 18.85
CA GLY A 236 1.29 22.92 17.63
C GLY A 236 -0.23 23.17 17.59
N ARG A 237 -0.86 23.51 18.73
CA ARG A 237 -2.33 23.70 18.85
C ARG A 237 -3.00 24.51 17.73
N PRO A 238 -2.51 25.70 17.31
CA PRO A 238 -3.16 26.47 16.25
C PRO A 238 -3.11 25.79 14.87
N PHE A 239 -2.19 24.84 14.66
CA PHE A 239 -2.01 24.13 13.40
C PHE A 239 -2.81 22.83 13.31
N TYR A 240 -3.21 22.23 14.45
CA TYR A 240 -3.89 20.94 14.45
C TYR A 240 -5.34 20.99 13.96
N ARG A 241 -5.73 19.96 13.21
CA ARG A 241 -7.12 19.55 13.00
C ARG A 241 -7.51 18.65 14.18
N ILE A 242 -8.34 19.16 15.08
CA ILE A 242 -8.83 18.41 16.26
C ILE A 242 -10.22 17.88 15.93
N ARG A 243 -10.36 16.55 15.85
CA ARG A 243 -11.65 15.87 15.65
C ARG A 243 -12.39 15.76 16.99
N PRO A 244 -13.74 15.92 17.00
CA PRO A 244 -14.53 15.64 18.20
C PRO A 244 -14.51 14.12 18.52
N PRO A 245 -14.70 13.74 19.80
CA PRO A 245 -14.81 12.32 20.19
C PRO A 245 -15.91 11.59 19.42
N GLY A 246 -15.65 10.34 19.03
CA GLY A 246 -16.56 9.45 18.30
C GLY A 246 -17.15 8.34 19.19
N GLN A 247 -17.81 7.34 18.58
CA GLN A 247 -18.22 6.14 19.32
C GLN A 247 -17.08 5.11 19.39
N SER A 248 -16.76 4.62 20.60
CA SER A 248 -15.65 3.68 20.78
C SER A 248 -15.97 2.27 20.26
N PRO A 249 -15.02 1.63 19.54
CA PRO A 249 -15.11 0.22 19.16
C PRO A 249 -15.35 -0.74 20.34
N PHE A 250 -14.85 -0.41 21.54
CA PHE A 250 -15.06 -1.23 22.74
C PHE A 250 -16.52 -1.28 23.18
N VAL A 251 -17.25 -0.18 23.03
CA VAL A 251 -18.68 -0.11 23.37
C VAL A 251 -19.48 -1.03 22.43
N ARG A 252 -19.15 -1.05 21.13
CA ARG A 252 -19.77 -1.95 20.15
C ARG A 252 -19.53 -3.43 20.48
N ILE A 253 -18.29 -3.79 20.83
CA ILE A 253 -17.95 -5.17 21.25
C ILE A 253 -18.75 -5.55 22.50
N ALA A 254 -18.79 -4.67 23.50
CA ALA A 254 -19.52 -4.92 24.75
C ALA A 254 -21.03 -5.08 24.51
N GLN A 255 -21.63 -4.29 23.63
CA GLN A 255 -23.04 -4.40 23.25
C GLN A 255 -23.35 -5.77 22.62
N VAL A 256 -22.54 -6.21 21.65
CA VAL A 256 -22.71 -7.52 21.00
C VAL A 256 -22.59 -8.65 22.02
N VAL A 257 -21.56 -8.66 22.87
CA VAL A 257 -21.38 -9.71 23.88
C VAL A 257 -22.53 -9.72 24.88
N LYS A 258 -22.94 -8.54 25.40
CA LYS A 258 -24.05 -8.41 26.35
C LYS A 258 -25.36 -8.92 25.77
N LEU A 259 -25.68 -8.53 24.54
CA LEU A 259 -26.93 -8.93 23.89
C LEU A 259 -26.91 -10.40 23.46
N ALA A 260 -25.78 -10.95 23.01
CA ALA A 260 -25.64 -12.38 22.74
C ALA A 260 -25.87 -13.23 24.00
N VAL A 261 -25.34 -12.80 25.16
CA VAL A 261 -25.55 -13.48 26.45
C VAL A 261 -27.00 -13.34 26.92
N LYS A 262 -27.59 -12.15 26.81
CA LYS A 262 -29.01 -11.90 27.17
C LYS A 262 -29.95 -12.76 26.34
N ASN A 263 -29.72 -12.83 25.04
CA ASN A 263 -30.54 -13.55 24.07
C ASN A 263 -30.14 -15.03 23.95
N ARG A 264 -29.27 -15.57 24.83
CA ARG A 264 -28.75 -16.94 24.73
C ARG A 264 -29.82 -18.03 24.69
N LYS A 265 -31.01 -17.77 25.25
CA LYS A 265 -32.15 -18.71 25.28
C LYS A 265 -33.03 -18.64 24.03
N LEU A 266 -32.88 -17.63 23.18
CA LEU A 266 -33.62 -17.50 21.92
C LEU A 266 -33.07 -18.49 20.89
N ARG A 267 -33.98 -19.01 20.05
CA ARG A 267 -33.64 -19.93 18.96
C ARG A 267 -33.04 -19.14 17.81
N LEU A 268 -31.90 -19.60 17.28
CA LEU A 268 -31.31 -18.98 16.09
C LEU A 268 -32.20 -19.26 14.88
N PRO A 269 -32.47 -18.26 14.02
CA PRO A 269 -33.03 -18.51 12.69
C PRO A 269 -32.07 -19.36 11.85
N ASP A 270 -32.63 -20.20 10.97
CA ASP A 270 -31.87 -21.01 10.03
C ASP A 270 -31.39 -20.20 8.80
N ASN A 271 -32.06 -19.09 8.49
CA ASN A 271 -31.67 -18.13 7.44
C ASN A 271 -31.12 -16.83 8.04
N GLY A 272 -29.93 -16.41 7.58
CA GLY A 272 -29.26 -15.17 8.05
C GLY A 272 -29.93 -13.85 7.61
N ASP A 273 -30.99 -13.92 6.80
CA ASP A 273 -31.79 -12.76 6.38
C ASP A 273 -32.88 -12.38 7.40
N ASP A 274 -33.14 -13.22 8.41
CA ASP A 274 -34.08 -12.95 9.51
C ASP A 274 -33.44 -12.18 10.69
N LEU A 275 -32.16 -11.81 10.57
CA LEU A 275 -31.41 -11.04 11.58
C LEU A 275 -31.50 -9.53 11.31
N PHE A 276 -31.49 -8.74 12.38
CA PHE A 276 -31.68 -7.28 12.30
C PHE A 276 -30.50 -6.57 11.63
N GLU A 277 -30.78 -5.75 10.62
CA GLU A 277 -29.83 -4.85 9.94
C GLU A 277 -30.54 -3.52 9.64
N ASN A 278 -29.84 -2.38 9.85
CA ASN A 278 -30.44 -1.04 9.74
C ASN A 278 -29.69 -0.13 8.75
N THR A 279 -29.02 -0.71 7.75
CA THR A 279 -28.09 0.02 6.87
C THR A 279 -28.37 -0.28 5.39
N ASP A 280 -28.18 0.74 4.53
CA ASP A 280 -28.23 0.61 3.06
C ASP A 280 -27.31 -0.53 2.59
N LYS A 281 -27.74 -1.28 1.57
CA LYS A 281 -27.15 -2.56 1.12
C LYS A 281 -25.64 -2.52 0.77
N SER A 282 -25.04 -1.33 0.66
CA SER A 282 -23.65 -1.10 0.22
C SER A 282 -22.56 -1.31 1.29
N GLU A 283 -22.90 -1.54 2.57
CA GLU A 283 -21.91 -1.73 3.66
C GLU A 283 -22.05 -3.06 4.44
N ARG A 284 -22.79 -4.07 3.91
CA ARG A 284 -23.08 -5.33 4.62
C ARG A 284 -21.91 -6.32 4.62
N ILE A 285 -21.34 -6.60 5.81
CA ILE A 285 -20.35 -7.69 5.98
C ILE A 285 -21.06 -9.05 5.81
N ALA A 286 -20.40 -10.02 5.14
CA ALA A 286 -20.98 -11.33 4.88
C ALA A 286 -21.24 -12.07 6.20
N HIS A 287 -22.43 -12.64 6.35
CA HIS A 287 -22.72 -13.51 7.48
C HIS A 287 -21.83 -14.77 7.45
N THR A 288 -21.24 -15.13 8.58
CA THR A 288 -20.37 -16.31 8.71
C THR A 288 -20.89 -17.33 9.73
N GLU A 289 -20.75 -18.62 9.38
CA GLU A 289 -21.16 -19.76 10.23
C GLU A 289 -20.23 -19.99 11.45
N GLN A 290 -19.08 -19.32 11.52
CA GLN A 290 -18.21 -19.40 12.70
C GLN A 290 -18.76 -18.50 13.81
N PHE A 291 -18.77 -19.00 15.05
CA PHE A 291 -19.27 -18.28 16.23
C PHE A 291 -20.75 -17.88 16.16
N ARG A 292 -21.63 -18.77 15.66
CA ARG A 292 -23.09 -18.54 15.56
C ARG A 292 -23.78 -18.09 16.85
N PHE A 293 -23.20 -18.38 18.02
CA PHE A 293 -23.76 -17.92 19.28
C PHE A 293 -23.78 -16.38 19.40
N LEU A 294 -22.90 -15.66 18.70
CA LEU A 294 -22.86 -14.19 18.68
C LEU A 294 -24.01 -13.60 17.86
N ASP A 295 -24.57 -14.35 16.90
CA ASP A 295 -25.73 -13.91 16.10
C ASP A 295 -26.98 -13.69 16.93
N LYS A 296 -27.01 -14.25 18.14
CA LYS A 296 -28.08 -13.99 19.11
C LYS A 296 -28.20 -12.51 19.48
N ALA A 297 -27.13 -11.73 19.33
CA ALA A 297 -27.17 -10.29 19.56
C ALA A 297 -27.98 -9.52 18.49
N ALA A 298 -28.14 -10.09 17.30
CA ALA A 298 -28.89 -9.51 16.19
C ALA A 298 -30.34 -10.03 16.08
N ILE A 299 -30.80 -10.83 17.07
CA ILE A 299 -32.19 -11.29 17.16
C ILE A 299 -33.04 -10.19 17.80
N ILE A 300 -34.16 -9.85 17.18
CA ILE A 300 -35.18 -8.97 17.75
C ILE A 300 -35.96 -9.77 18.81
N PRO A 301 -35.90 -9.42 20.11
CA PRO A 301 -36.70 -10.10 21.12
C PRO A 301 -38.20 -9.86 20.90
N PRO A 302 -39.07 -10.86 21.15
CA PRO A 302 -40.51 -10.67 21.10
C PRO A 302 -40.95 -9.56 22.08
N ASP A 303 -41.95 -8.77 21.67
CA ASP A 303 -42.56 -7.68 22.45
C ASP A 303 -41.66 -6.45 22.77
N THR A 304 -40.54 -6.27 22.07
CA THR A 304 -39.63 -5.12 22.29
C THR A 304 -39.40 -4.31 21.02
N LYS A 305 -39.43 -2.97 21.10
CA LYS A 305 -39.05 -2.11 19.97
C LYS A 305 -37.55 -2.24 19.67
N PRO A 306 -37.14 -2.37 18.39
CA PRO A 306 -35.74 -2.45 18.01
C PRO A 306 -35.07 -1.08 18.19
N GLU A 307 -34.18 -0.98 19.18
CA GLU A 307 -33.29 0.16 19.40
C GLU A 307 -31.82 -0.30 19.20
N PRO A 308 -31.14 0.20 18.15
CA PRO A 308 -29.76 -0.17 17.84
C PRO A 308 -28.81 0.08 19.01
N GLY A 309 -28.05 -0.95 19.41
CA GLY A 309 -27.06 -0.88 20.48
C GLY A 309 -27.60 -1.06 21.90
N THR A 310 -28.93 -1.05 22.10
CA THR A 310 -29.55 -1.19 23.43
C THR A 310 -30.39 -2.46 23.54
N THR A 311 -31.26 -2.73 22.57
CA THR A 311 -32.12 -3.92 22.54
C THR A 311 -31.73 -4.92 21.45
N VAL A 312 -31.05 -4.47 20.38
CA VAL A 312 -30.58 -5.30 19.26
C VAL A 312 -29.29 -4.73 18.64
N CYS A 313 -28.38 -5.57 18.14
CA CYS A 313 -27.21 -5.19 17.33
C CYS A 313 -27.46 -5.46 15.84
N THR A 314 -26.77 -4.75 14.94
CA THR A 314 -26.82 -5.09 13.50
C THR A 314 -25.99 -6.33 13.19
N VAL A 315 -26.31 -7.06 12.12
CA VAL A 315 -25.51 -8.20 11.63
C VAL A 315 -24.09 -7.74 11.32
N THR A 316 -23.94 -6.55 10.74
CA THR A 316 -22.63 -5.93 10.50
C THR A 316 -21.82 -5.82 11.80
N GLN A 317 -22.39 -5.27 12.87
CA GLN A 317 -21.71 -5.16 14.18
C GLN A 317 -21.33 -6.54 14.76
N VAL A 318 -22.18 -7.56 14.58
CA VAL A 318 -21.89 -8.91 15.06
C VAL A 318 -20.73 -9.54 14.26
N GLU A 319 -20.73 -9.41 12.94
CA GLU A 319 -19.66 -9.93 12.08
C GLU A 319 -18.33 -9.22 12.33
N GLU A 320 -18.34 -7.92 12.63
CA GLU A 320 -17.15 -7.19 13.10
C GLU A 320 -16.52 -7.89 14.32
N VAL A 321 -17.31 -8.23 15.33
CA VAL A 321 -16.84 -8.93 16.54
C VAL A 321 -16.37 -10.36 16.25
N LYS A 322 -17.06 -11.08 15.37
CA LYS A 322 -16.64 -12.43 14.94
C LYS A 322 -15.28 -12.41 14.27
N ILE A 323 -14.99 -11.41 13.42
CA ILE A 323 -13.69 -11.25 12.75
C ILE A 323 -12.59 -11.02 13.80
N LEU A 324 -12.80 -10.11 14.75
CA LEU A 324 -11.83 -9.89 15.85
C LEU A 324 -11.59 -11.18 16.65
N THR A 325 -12.66 -11.93 16.94
CA THR A 325 -12.57 -13.19 17.70
C THR A 325 -11.76 -14.24 16.95
N ARG A 326 -11.88 -14.32 15.61
CA ARG A 326 -11.07 -15.22 14.76
C ARG A 326 -9.58 -14.89 14.79
N MET A 327 -9.20 -13.63 14.99
CA MET A 327 -7.80 -13.19 15.06
C MET A 327 -7.13 -13.49 16.41
N LEU A 328 -7.89 -13.74 17.48
CA LEU A 328 -7.35 -13.94 18.83
C LEU A 328 -6.39 -15.14 18.98
N PRO A 329 -6.61 -16.31 18.35
CA PRO A 329 -5.66 -17.43 18.45
C PRO A 329 -4.28 -17.09 17.84
N VAL A 330 -4.28 -16.38 16.71
CA VAL A 330 -3.04 -15.87 16.08
C VAL A 330 -2.38 -14.86 17.02
N LEU A 331 -3.15 -13.93 17.59
CA LEU A 331 -2.64 -12.98 18.58
C LEU A 331 -2.04 -13.67 19.81
N ALA A 332 -2.71 -14.68 20.36
CA ALA A 332 -2.27 -15.42 21.54
C ALA A 332 -0.90 -16.09 21.32
N SER A 333 -0.64 -16.62 20.12
CA SER A 333 0.66 -17.22 19.79
C SER A 333 1.82 -16.22 19.85
N THR A 334 1.56 -14.93 19.67
CA THR A 334 2.60 -13.89 19.64
C THR A 334 2.99 -13.41 21.05
N ILE A 335 2.17 -13.74 22.07
CA ILE A 335 2.45 -13.42 23.47
C ILE A 335 3.81 -14.01 23.88
N LEU A 336 4.11 -15.24 23.47
CA LEU A 336 5.37 -15.89 23.84
C LEU A 336 6.58 -15.24 23.17
N LEU A 337 6.45 -14.73 21.94
CA LEU A 337 7.51 -13.95 21.30
C LEU A 337 7.83 -12.69 22.10
N ASN A 338 6.80 -12.00 22.59
CA ASN A 338 6.95 -10.83 23.45
C ASN A 338 7.54 -11.18 24.83
N THR A 339 7.29 -12.39 25.34
CA THR A 339 7.99 -12.93 26.52
C THR A 339 9.49 -13.08 26.28
N CYS A 340 9.91 -13.50 25.08
CA CYS A 340 11.34 -13.56 24.72
C CYS A 340 11.95 -12.16 24.63
N MET A 341 11.22 -11.18 24.07
CA MET A 341 11.64 -9.76 24.07
C MET A 341 11.89 -9.24 25.49
N ALA A 342 11.00 -9.57 26.44
CA ALA A 342 11.16 -9.19 27.83
C ALA A 342 12.47 -9.72 28.45
N GLN A 343 12.95 -10.89 28.05
CA GLN A 343 14.23 -11.44 28.53
C GLN A 343 15.44 -10.71 27.96
N LEU A 344 15.35 -10.31 26.70
CA LEU A 344 16.39 -9.50 26.05
C LEU A 344 16.47 -8.11 26.70
N GLN A 345 15.39 -7.57 27.24
CA GLN A 345 15.44 -6.30 27.98
C GLN A 345 15.87 -6.44 29.44
N THR A 346 15.76 -7.64 30.04
CA THR A 346 16.04 -7.85 31.47
C THR A 346 17.29 -8.70 31.70
N PHE A 347 17.17 -10.03 31.70
CA PHE A 347 18.27 -10.92 32.06
C PHE A 347 19.45 -10.85 31.09
N SER A 348 19.21 -10.58 29.80
CA SER A 348 20.32 -10.39 28.86
C SER A 348 21.13 -9.12 29.17
N VAL A 349 20.47 -8.06 29.65
CA VAL A 349 21.14 -6.83 30.11
C VAL A 349 21.89 -7.08 31.42
N GLN A 350 21.31 -7.84 32.36
CA GLN A 350 22.02 -8.21 33.59
C GLN A 350 23.23 -9.13 33.30
N GLN A 351 23.08 -10.06 32.36
CA GLN A 351 24.14 -10.99 31.92
C GLN A 351 25.33 -10.26 31.31
N GLY A 352 25.08 -9.32 30.41
CA GLY A 352 26.16 -8.59 29.73
C GLY A 352 27.01 -7.72 30.66
N ARG A 353 26.51 -7.38 31.85
CA ARG A 353 27.29 -6.62 32.84
C ARG A 353 28.53 -7.37 33.34
N PHE A 354 28.48 -8.70 33.32
CA PHE A 354 29.58 -9.59 33.72
C PHE A 354 30.46 -10.02 32.54
N MET A 355 30.30 -9.37 31.40
CA MET A 355 31.08 -9.59 30.17
C MET A 355 32.02 -8.40 29.95
N GLU A 356 33.02 -8.58 29.09
CA GLU A 356 34.01 -7.55 28.77
C GLU A 356 33.40 -6.49 27.83
N PRO A 357 33.24 -5.21 28.25
CA PRO A 357 32.49 -4.20 27.50
C PRO A 357 33.32 -3.44 26.46
N HIS A 358 34.61 -3.75 26.32
CA HIS A 358 35.52 -3.01 25.46
C HIS A 358 35.34 -3.38 23.98
N LEU A 359 35.12 -2.35 23.14
CA LEU A 359 35.26 -2.41 21.69
C LEU A 359 36.47 -1.56 21.28
N GLY A 360 37.65 -2.19 21.22
CA GLY A 360 38.92 -1.47 21.06
C GLY A 360 39.15 -0.52 22.24
N ARG A 361 39.10 0.79 22.00
CA ARG A 361 39.26 1.84 23.03
C ARG A 361 37.94 2.31 23.67
N LEU A 362 36.80 1.93 23.10
CA LEU A 362 35.48 2.40 23.57
C LEU A 362 34.89 1.42 24.58
N ASN A 363 34.42 1.94 25.72
CA ASN A 363 33.67 1.17 26.71
C ASN A 363 32.17 1.26 26.40
N VAL A 364 31.59 0.16 25.93
CA VAL A 364 30.18 0.09 25.51
C VAL A 364 29.33 -0.47 26.65
N PRO A 365 28.37 0.30 27.19
CA PRO A 365 27.49 -0.21 28.24
C PRO A 365 26.59 -1.33 27.73
N THR A 366 26.29 -2.30 28.59
CA THR A 366 25.41 -3.42 28.25
C THR A 366 24.02 -3.00 27.73
N PRO A 367 23.32 -2.01 28.33
CA PRO A 367 22.02 -1.58 27.82
C PRO A 367 22.08 -0.89 26.45
N SER A 368 23.27 -0.66 25.88
CA SER A 368 23.44 -0.15 24.52
C SER A 368 23.45 -1.26 23.45
N ILE A 369 23.59 -2.54 23.81
CA ILE A 369 23.56 -3.66 22.86
C ILE A 369 22.28 -3.73 22.00
N PRO A 370 21.09 -3.38 22.51
CA PRO A 370 19.87 -3.24 21.70
C PRO A 370 19.98 -2.25 20.52
N VAL A 371 21.03 -1.43 20.41
CA VAL A 371 21.31 -0.65 19.18
C VAL A 371 21.50 -1.56 17.96
N ILE A 372 22.04 -2.77 18.16
CA ILE A 372 22.32 -3.72 17.10
C ILE A 372 21.02 -4.13 16.38
N PRO A 373 19.99 -4.68 17.05
CA PRO A 373 18.73 -5.02 16.40
C PRO A 373 18.05 -3.79 15.78
N LEU A 374 18.17 -2.59 16.36
CA LEU A 374 17.63 -1.36 15.74
C LEU A 374 18.31 -1.01 14.41
N LEU A 375 19.64 -1.15 14.33
CA LEU A 375 20.40 -0.97 13.09
C LEU A 375 20.09 -2.07 12.07
N PHE A 376 20.01 -3.32 12.52
CA PHE A 376 19.60 -4.43 11.68
C PHE A 376 18.20 -4.20 11.11
N MET A 377 17.21 -3.80 11.89
CA MET A 377 15.88 -3.46 11.38
C MET A 377 15.94 -2.33 10.35
N SER A 378 16.71 -1.27 10.63
CA SER A 378 16.84 -0.11 9.72
C SER A 378 17.44 -0.49 8.36
N VAL A 379 18.32 -1.49 8.30
CA VAL A 379 18.96 -1.98 7.07
C VAL A 379 18.18 -3.13 6.43
N LEU A 380 17.69 -4.06 7.24
CA LEU A 380 17.00 -5.26 6.78
C LEU A 380 15.60 -4.96 6.23
N ILE A 381 14.90 -3.94 6.73
CA ILE A 381 13.59 -3.56 6.17
C ILE A 381 13.74 -3.15 4.69
N PRO A 382 14.63 -2.20 4.31
CA PRO A 382 14.93 -1.93 2.91
C PRO A 382 15.41 -3.16 2.13
N LEU A 383 16.35 -3.95 2.70
CA LEU A 383 16.86 -5.14 2.02
C LEU A 383 15.77 -6.19 1.77
N TYR A 384 14.85 -6.34 2.72
CA TYR A 384 13.71 -7.25 2.62
C TYR A 384 12.82 -6.82 1.46
N GLU A 385 12.45 -5.55 1.38
CA GLU A 385 11.57 -5.02 0.32
C GLU A 385 12.25 -5.00 -1.06
N PHE A 386 13.54 -4.66 -1.16
CA PHE A 386 14.22 -4.49 -2.45
C PHE A 386 14.93 -5.74 -2.97
N ALA A 387 15.33 -6.68 -2.10
CA ALA A 387 16.04 -7.88 -2.49
C ALA A 387 15.25 -9.16 -2.19
N PHE A 388 14.76 -9.33 -0.95
CA PHE A 388 14.05 -10.55 -0.57
C PHE A 388 12.69 -10.67 -1.25
N VAL A 389 11.86 -9.61 -1.26
CA VAL A 389 10.52 -9.64 -1.86
C VAL A 389 10.58 -9.94 -3.36
N PRO A 390 11.42 -9.28 -4.18
CA PRO A 390 11.58 -9.62 -5.60
C PRO A 390 12.10 -11.05 -5.82
N PHE A 391 13.03 -11.52 -4.98
CA PHE A 391 13.53 -12.90 -5.05
C PHE A 391 12.47 -13.93 -4.66
N ALA A 392 11.78 -13.71 -3.54
CA ALA A 392 10.72 -14.57 -3.04
C ALA A 392 9.54 -14.59 -4.02
N ARG A 393 9.15 -13.45 -4.60
CA ARG A 393 8.15 -13.36 -5.67
C ARG A 393 8.49 -14.27 -6.87
N ARG A 394 9.78 -14.33 -7.27
CA ARG A 394 10.24 -15.25 -8.33
C ARG A 394 10.08 -16.73 -7.96
N LEU A 395 10.15 -17.06 -6.68
CA LEU A 395 10.09 -18.45 -6.20
C LEU A 395 8.67 -18.90 -5.81
N THR A 396 7.90 -18.04 -5.15
CA THR A 396 6.59 -18.35 -4.56
C THR A 396 5.41 -17.91 -5.42
N GLY A 397 5.62 -16.97 -6.34
CA GLY A 397 4.54 -16.36 -7.15
C GLY A 397 3.55 -15.51 -6.35
N HIS A 398 3.77 -15.25 -5.06
CA HIS A 398 2.86 -14.45 -4.23
C HIS A 398 3.22 -12.95 -4.29
N PRO A 399 2.25 -12.02 -4.41
CA PRO A 399 2.47 -10.57 -4.51
C PRO A 399 3.34 -10.00 -3.38
N SER A 400 3.15 -10.39 -2.12
CA SER A 400 4.04 -9.94 -1.02
C SER A 400 5.30 -10.81 -0.80
N GLY A 401 5.65 -11.68 -1.74
CA GLY A 401 6.76 -12.66 -1.64
C GLY A 401 6.43 -13.88 -0.76
N ILE A 402 5.95 -13.67 0.47
CA ILE A 402 5.44 -14.72 1.37
C ILE A 402 4.19 -14.21 2.09
N THR A 403 3.28 -15.11 2.49
CA THR A 403 2.01 -14.71 3.13
C THR A 403 2.24 -14.06 4.50
N GLN A 404 1.29 -13.25 4.99
CA GLN A 404 1.46 -12.57 6.29
C GLN A 404 1.62 -13.57 7.44
N LEU A 405 0.81 -14.64 7.43
CA LEU A 405 0.94 -15.72 8.41
C LEU A 405 2.26 -16.50 8.24
N GLN A 406 2.81 -16.64 7.04
CA GLN A 406 4.15 -17.22 6.88
C GLN A 406 5.22 -16.32 7.50
N ARG A 407 5.14 -14.99 7.35
CA ARG A 407 6.06 -14.04 8.00
C ARG A 407 6.03 -14.17 9.52
N VAL A 408 4.83 -14.21 10.12
CA VAL A 408 4.68 -14.41 11.57
C VAL A 408 5.26 -15.76 12.02
N GLY A 409 5.03 -16.84 11.25
CA GLY A 409 5.61 -18.15 11.55
C GLY A 409 7.15 -18.16 11.53
N VAL A 410 7.77 -17.52 10.53
CA VAL A 410 9.23 -17.38 10.46
C VAL A 410 9.77 -16.64 11.68
N GLY A 411 9.14 -15.55 12.08
CA GLY A 411 9.59 -14.82 13.27
C GLY A 411 9.42 -15.62 14.56
N LEU A 412 8.36 -16.42 14.72
CA LEU A 412 8.23 -17.32 15.88
C LEU A 412 9.36 -18.38 15.94
N VAL A 413 9.75 -18.94 14.80
CA VAL A 413 10.90 -19.86 14.70
C VAL A 413 12.20 -19.16 15.10
N LEU A 414 12.45 -17.98 14.56
CA LEU A 414 13.66 -17.21 14.85
C LEU A 414 13.71 -16.74 16.31
N ALA A 415 12.57 -16.43 16.93
CA ALA A 415 12.50 -16.11 18.36
C ALA A 415 12.90 -17.31 19.24
N ALA A 416 12.46 -18.52 18.89
CA ALA A 416 12.88 -19.75 19.58
C ALA A 416 14.39 -20.02 19.39
N ALA A 417 14.90 -19.81 18.16
CA ALA A 417 16.32 -19.94 17.85
C ALA A 417 17.18 -18.91 18.62
N SER A 418 16.69 -17.67 18.78
CA SER A 418 17.35 -16.64 19.59
C SER A 418 17.52 -17.07 21.05
N MET A 419 16.46 -17.62 21.66
CA MET A 419 16.54 -18.13 23.05
C MET A 419 17.47 -19.34 23.18
N ALA A 420 17.50 -20.23 22.18
CA ALA A 420 18.46 -21.33 22.15
C ALA A 420 19.92 -20.81 22.10
N VAL A 421 20.20 -19.83 21.23
CA VAL A 421 21.51 -19.18 21.15
C VAL A 421 21.86 -18.47 22.45
N ALA A 422 20.89 -17.80 23.09
CA ALA A 422 21.09 -17.18 24.40
C ALA A 422 21.49 -18.21 25.47
N GLY A 423 20.86 -19.39 25.47
CA GLY A 423 21.23 -20.53 26.29
C GLY A 423 22.69 -20.96 26.08
N ILE A 424 23.11 -21.10 24.82
CA ILE A 424 24.49 -21.47 24.46
C ILE A 424 25.50 -20.41 24.91
N VAL A 425 25.21 -19.13 24.65
CA VAL A 425 26.08 -18.01 25.05
C VAL A 425 26.23 -17.97 26.57
N GLU A 426 25.16 -18.23 27.33
CA GLU A 426 25.24 -18.26 28.79
C GLU A 426 26.05 -19.45 29.31
N VAL A 427 25.92 -20.65 28.72
CA VAL A 427 26.79 -21.79 29.07
C VAL A 427 28.27 -21.42 28.84
N LYS A 428 28.59 -20.88 27.66
CA LYS A 428 29.94 -20.45 27.33
C LYS A 428 30.47 -19.38 28.28
N ARG A 429 29.65 -18.39 28.64
CA ARG A 429 30.02 -17.34 29.58
C ARG A 429 30.39 -17.91 30.95
N ARG A 430 29.60 -18.85 31.47
CA ARG A 430 29.81 -19.48 32.78
C ARG A 430 31.06 -20.38 32.79
N ASP A 431 31.27 -21.17 31.74
CA ASP A 431 32.45 -22.04 31.65
C ASP A 431 33.76 -21.25 31.61
N ASN A 432 33.78 -20.11 30.92
CA ASN A 432 34.94 -19.24 30.91
C ASN A 432 35.14 -18.50 32.24
N LEU A 433 34.05 -18.10 32.91
CA LEU A 433 34.12 -17.50 34.23
C LEU A 433 34.73 -18.46 35.26
N ASN A 434 34.36 -19.75 35.21
CA ASN A 434 34.96 -20.79 36.04
C ASN A 434 36.46 -20.99 35.77
N ARG A 435 36.93 -20.62 34.57
CA ARG A 435 38.35 -20.62 34.17
C ARG A 435 39.05 -19.27 34.46
N GLY A 436 38.37 -18.31 35.09
CA GLY A 436 38.92 -17.00 35.44
C GLY A 436 38.92 -15.97 34.30
N HIS A 437 38.27 -16.24 33.16
CA HIS A 437 38.24 -15.34 32.01
C HIS A 437 36.82 -14.81 31.72
N ARG A 438 36.71 -13.52 31.35
CA ARG A 438 35.45 -12.91 30.89
C ARG A 438 35.41 -12.90 29.37
N ILE A 439 34.25 -13.29 28.81
CA ILE A 439 34.03 -13.22 27.35
C ILE A 439 33.56 -11.83 26.94
N SER A 440 33.76 -11.47 25.67
CA SER A 440 33.34 -10.18 25.11
C SER A 440 31.82 -10.00 25.14
N LEU A 441 31.36 -8.80 25.50
CA LEU A 441 29.95 -8.40 25.49
C LEU A 441 29.26 -8.64 24.13
N PHE A 442 30.00 -8.54 23.01
CA PHE A 442 29.46 -8.69 21.65
C PHE A 442 28.99 -10.12 21.32
N TRP A 443 29.25 -11.12 22.16
CA TRP A 443 28.61 -12.43 22.04
C TRP A 443 27.08 -12.35 22.19
N LEU A 444 26.56 -11.35 22.90
CA LEU A 444 25.11 -11.13 22.97
C LEU A 444 24.53 -10.67 21.61
N SER A 445 25.34 -10.14 20.70
CA SER A 445 24.87 -9.67 19.39
C SER A 445 24.18 -10.76 18.58
N PHE A 446 24.54 -12.04 18.78
CA PHE A 446 23.89 -13.15 18.07
C PHE A 446 22.42 -13.32 18.48
N GLN A 447 22.13 -13.39 19.78
CA GLN A 447 20.75 -13.52 20.27
C GLN A 447 19.91 -12.27 19.94
N TYR A 448 20.47 -11.06 20.09
CA TYR A 448 19.75 -9.82 19.75
C TYR A 448 19.56 -9.66 18.24
N GLY A 449 20.54 -10.02 17.41
CA GLY A 449 20.45 -9.94 15.96
C GLY A 449 19.40 -10.91 15.41
N ILE A 450 19.42 -12.17 15.84
CA ILE A 450 18.40 -13.17 15.45
C ILE A 450 17.01 -12.71 15.90
N PHE A 451 16.89 -12.20 17.12
CA PHE A 451 15.60 -11.69 17.60
C PHE A 451 15.15 -10.43 16.85
N GLY A 452 16.07 -9.52 16.49
CA GLY A 452 15.75 -8.35 15.70
C GLY A 452 15.18 -8.71 14.32
N ILE A 453 15.73 -9.76 13.68
CA ILE A 453 15.17 -10.32 12.44
C ILE A 453 13.80 -10.93 12.72
N ALA A 454 13.67 -11.73 13.79
CA ALA A 454 12.41 -12.34 14.19
C ALA A 454 11.30 -11.30 14.35
N ASP A 455 11.58 -10.23 15.09
CA ASP A 455 10.66 -9.14 15.40
C ASP A 455 10.30 -8.34 14.14
N MET A 456 11.25 -8.11 13.23
CA MET A 456 10.96 -7.51 11.92
C MET A 456 9.90 -8.32 11.15
N PHE A 457 10.05 -9.64 11.07
CA PHE A 457 9.10 -10.51 10.37
C PHE A 457 7.74 -10.58 11.05
N THR A 458 7.70 -10.68 12.39
CA THR A 458 6.45 -10.79 13.14
C THR A 458 5.72 -9.47 13.27
N LEU A 459 6.38 -8.38 13.66
CA LEU A 459 5.74 -7.10 13.87
C LEU A 459 5.11 -6.57 12.57
N VAL A 460 5.86 -6.61 11.46
CA VAL A 460 5.34 -6.19 10.15
C VAL A 460 4.22 -7.14 9.68
N GLY A 461 4.39 -8.46 9.87
CA GLY A 461 3.39 -9.46 9.51
C GLY A 461 2.07 -9.29 10.27
N LEU A 462 2.13 -9.05 11.59
CA LEU A 462 0.96 -8.86 12.45
C LEU A 462 0.25 -7.54 12.18
N LEU A 463 0.99 -6.45 12.05
CA LEU A 463 0.39 -5.14 11.77
C LEU A 463 -0.36 -5.16 10.43
N HIS A 464 0.24 -5.74 9.40
CA HIS A 464 -0.40 -5.90 8.10
C HIS A 464 -1.60 -6.84 8.15
N PHE A 465 -1.47 -8.01 8.81
CA PHE A 465 -2.54 -8.98 8.96
C PHE A 465 -3.76 -8.37 9.69
N PHE A 466 -3.55 -7.80 10.88
CA PHE A 466 -4.64 -7.23 11.66
C PHE A 466 -5.27 -6.02 10.95
N TYR A 467 -4.50 -5.20 10.23
CA TYR A 467 -5.06 -4.07 9.52
C TYR A 467 -5.94 -4.50 8.34
N MET A 468 -5.51 -5.50 7.56
CA MET A 468 -6.26 -6.01 6.41
C MET A 468 -7.53 -6.76 6.82
N GLU A 469 -7.46 -7.50 7.92
CA GLU A 469 -8.60 -8.28 8.41
C GLU A 469 -9.59 -7.41 9.20
N ALA A 470 -9.16 -6.29 9.78
CA ALA A 470 -10.03 -5.43 10.59
C ALA A 470 -11.12 -4.71 9.76
N PRO A 471 -12.36 -4.66 10.26
CA PRO A 471 -13.43 -3.85 9.68
C PRO A 471 -13.06 -2.36 9.61
N VAL A 472 -13.62 -1.63 8.63
CA VAL A 472 -13.29 -0.22 8.35
C VAL A 472 -13.47 0.67 9.58
N GLY A 473 -14.54 0.45 10.36
CA GLY A 473 -14.81 1.19 11.59
C GLY A 473 -13.93 0.82 12.80
N MET A 474 -13.11 -0.22 12.71
CA MET A 474 -12.33 -0.78 13.83
C MET A 474 -10.82 -0.85 13.56
N ARG A 475 -10.32 -0.26 12.47
CA ARG A 475 -8.89 -0.27 12.12
C ARG A 475 -7.99 0.37 13.19
N SER A 476 -8.49 1.35 13.94
CA SER A 476 -7.77 1.92 15.10
C SER A 476 -7.54 0.87 16.20
N LEU A 477 -8.60 0.10 16.56
CA LEU A 477 -8.51 -0.98 17.54
C LEU A 477 -7.55 -2.10 17.12
N SER A 478 -7.45 -2.36 15.82
CA SER A 478 -6.55 -3.37 15.25
C SER A 478 -5.08 -3.08 15.56
N THR A 479 -4.65 -1.82 15.49
CA THR A 479 -3.28 -1.43 15.88
C THR A 479 -3.01 -1.62 17.37
N SER A 480 -4.05 -1.57 18.20
CA SER A 480 -3.97 -1.78 19.64
C SER A 480 -3.77 -3.24 20.05
N PHE A 481 -4.09 -4.21 19.19
CA PHE A 481 -3.84 -5.63 19.48
C PHE A 481 -2.36 -5.96 19.60
N THR A 482 -1.50 -5.31 18.81
CA THR A 482 -0.06 -5.47 18.93
C THR A 482 0.42 -5.09 20.33
N TRP A 483 -0.03 -3.94 20.86
CA TRP A 483 0.28 -3.50 22.23
C TRP A 483 -0.29 -4.42 23.31
N LEU A 484 -1.48 -4.97 23.08
CA LEU A 484 -2.08 -5.96 23.99
C LEU A 484 -1.25 -7.26 24.05
N SER A 485 -0.78 -7.76 22.91
CA SER A 485 0.11 -8.93 22.88
C SER A 485 1.44 -8.66 23.58
N LEU A 486 2.03 -7.48 23.36
CA LEU A 486 3.22 -7.05 24.10
C LEU A 486 2.94 -7.09 25.60
N SER A 487 1.87 -6.42 26.05
CA SER A 487 1.48 -6.35 27.46
C SER A 487 1.41 -7.74 28.11
N PHE A 488 0.68 -8.68 27.50
CA PHE A 488 0.57 -10.03 28.03
C PHE A 488 1.88 -10.79 27.98
N GLY A 489 2.76 -10.56 26.99
CA GLY A 489 4.08 -11.19 26.96
C GLY A 489 4.98 -10.75 28.12
N TYR A 490 4.97 -9.46 28.45
CA TYR A 490 5.70 -8.95 29.61
C TYR A 490 5.14 -9.47 30.94
N PHE A 491 3.82 -9.53 31.11
CA PHE A 491 3.23 -10.15 32.30
C PHE A 491 3.52 -11.65 32.38
N LEU A 492 3.46 -12.36 31.25
CA LEU A 492 3.77 -13.78 31.18
C LEU A 492 5.23 -14.05 31.55
N SER A 493 6.16 -13.17 31.18
CA SER A 493 7.55 -13.21 31.65
C SER A 493 7.63 -13.21 33.19
N ALA A 494 6.95 -12.27 33.85
CA ALA A 494 6.95 -12.20 35.32
C ALA A 494 6.36 -13.46 35.96
N VAL A 495 5.27 -13.99 35.38
CA VAL A 495 4.65 -15.25 35.81
C VAL A 495 5.63 -16.40 35.69
N PHE A 496 6.34 -16.56 34.57
CA PHE A 496 7.33 -17.62 34.40
C PHE A 496 8.50 -17.51 35.37
N VAL A 497 9.07 -16.31 35.55
CA VAL A 497 10.18 -16.10 36.49
C VAL A 497 9.77 -16.49 37.92
N ASN A 498 8.59 -16.06 38.38
CA ASN A 498 8.09 -16.40 39.71
C ASN A 498 7.78 -17.90 39.86
N THR A 499 7.12 -18.48 38.86
CA THR A 499 6.70 -19.89 38.90
C THR A 499 7.92 -20.81 38.87
N ILE A 500 8.89 -20.55 38.01
CA ILE A 500 10.12 -21.34 37.92
C ILE A 500 10.91 -21.23 39.21
N ASN A 501 11.07 -20.04 39.79
CA ASN A 501 11.74 -19.90 41.08
C ASN A 501 11.02 -20.70 42.18
N ALA A 502 9.70 -20.59 42.30
CA ALA A 502 8.93 -21.32 43.30
C ALA A 502 9.00 -22.85 43.14
N VAL A 503 8.96 -23.35 41.90
CA VAL A 503 9.05 -24.79 41.61
C VAL A 503 10.47 -25.30 41.86
N THR A 504 11.48 -24.59 41.38
CA THR A 504 12.87 -25.04 41.45
C THR A 504 13.46 -24.92 42.85
N GLU A 505 13.00 -23.96 43.66
CA GLU A 505 13.32 -23.87 45.08
C GLU A 505 12.81 -25.10 45.87
N ARG A 506 11.66 -25.66 45.49
CA ARG A 506 11.09 -26.85 46.14
C ARG A 506 11.79 -28.15 45.72
N ILE A 507 12.16 -28.26 44.44
CA ILE A 507 12.66 -29.51 43.86
C ILE A 507 14.18 -29.65 44.02
N THR A 508 14.93 -28.56 43.97
CA THR A 508 16.40 -28.63 43.92
C THR A 508 16.97 -28.94 45.30
N PRO A 509 17.97 -29.84 45.44
CA PRO A 509 18.60 -30.15 46.72
C PRO A 509 19.17 -28.93 47.46
N SER A 510 19.61 -27.91 46.71
CA SER A 510 20.12 -26.64 47.25
C SER A 510 19.05 -25.70 47.81
N ARG A 511 17.75 -26.04 47.67
CA ARG A 511 16.61 -25.17 48.01
C ARG A 511 16.75 -23.74 47.50
N HIS A 512 17.29 -23.58 46.29
CA HIS A 512 17.47 -22.29 45.63
C HIS A 512 16.87 -22.35 44.24
N GLY A 513 16.07 -21.33 43.90
CA GLY A 513 15.44 -21.23 42.59
C GLY A 513 16.45 -20.88 41.48
N TRP A 514 16.15 -21.25 40.23
CA TRP A 514 17.05 -21.05 39.09
C TRP A 514 17.48 -19.59 38.89
N LEU A 515 16.61 -18.63 39.17
CA LEU A 515 16.84 -17.19 38.99
C LEU A 515 16.87 -16.45 40.34
N SER A 516 17.07 -17.18 41.44
CA SER A 516 17.06 -16.63 42.79
C SER A 516 18.45 -16.12 43.20
N GLY A 517 18.50 -14.92 43.77
CA GLY A 517 19.73 -14.31 44.26
C GLY A 517 20.07 -12.97 43.60
N GLN A 518 21.06 -12.29 44.18
CA GLN A 518 21.56 -11.01 43.68
C GLN A 518 22.65 -11.18 42.62
N ASP A 519 23.42 -12.27 42.67
CA ASP A 519 24.44 -12.57 41.66
C ASP A 519 23.88 -13.46 40.54
N ILE A 520 23.98 -13.01 39.30
CA ILE A 520 23.55 -13.78 38.14
C ILE A 520 24.46 -14.98 37.86
N ASN A 521 25.70 -14.98 38.37
CA ASN A 521 26.64 -16.09 38.15
C ASN A 521 26.26 -17.35 38.91
N SER A 522 25.67 -17.20 40.10
CA SER A 522 25.07 -18.30 40.86
C SER A 522 23.78 -18.82 40.22
N ASN A 523 23.11 -17.98 39.42
CA ASN A 523 21.85 -18.36 38.78
C ASN A 523 22.07 -19.40 37.67
N LYS A 524 21.00 -20.13 37.35
CA LYS A 524 20.93 -21.12 36.27
C LYS A 524 20.19 -20.53 35.06
N LEU A 525 20.59 -19.34 34.62
CA LEU A 525 19.93 -18.57 33.56
C LEU A 525 19.82 -19.33 32.22
N HIS A 526 20.86 -20.05 31.81
CA HIS A 526 20.82 -20.92 30.63
C HIS A 526 19.63 -21.90 30.62
N LEU A 527 19.26 -22.51 31.75
CA LEU A 527 18.09 -23.42 31.83
C LEU A 527 16.78 -22.69 31.54
N PHE A 528 16.68 -21.43 31.96
CA PHE A 528 15.52 -20.61 31.68
C PHE A 528 15.42 -20.22 30.20
N TYR A 529 16.55 -19.90 29.56
CA TYR A 529 16.58 -19.68 28.11
C TYR A 529 16.22 -20.94 27.31
N TRP A 530 16.71 -22.12 27.73
CA TRP A 530 16.31 -23.39 27.12
C TRP A 530 14.82 -23.69 27.31
N PHE A 531 14.26 -23.42 28.49
CA PHE A 531 12.82 -23.52 28.74
C PHE A 531 12.01 -22.67 27.75
N LEU A 532 12.39 -21.40 27.56
CA LEU A 532 11.71 -20.51 26.61
C LEU A 532 11.89 -20.95 25.14
N ALA A 533 13.05 -21.51 24.79
CA ALA A 533 13.27 -22.06 23.45
C ALA A 533 12.35 -23.26 23.15
N ILE A 534 12.25 -24.21 24.09
CA ILE A 534 11.37 -25.39 23.97
C ILE A 534 9.91 -24.96 23.93
N LEU A 535 9.51 -24.06 24.83
CA LEU A 535 8.15 -23.53 24.84
C LEU A 535 7.83 -22.77 23.54
N GLY A 536 8.82 -22.09 22.97
CA GLY A 536 8.76 -21.44 21.65
C GLY A 536 8.39 -22.42 20.53
N LEU A 537 9.01 -23.61 20.52
CA LEU A 537 8.69 -24.67 19.56
C LEU A 537 7.29 -25.26 19.76
N ILE A 538 6.85 -25.42 21.01
CA ILE A 538 5.48 -25.86 21.32
C ILE A 538 4.46 -24.82 20.84
N ASN A 539 4.74 -23.54 21.09
CA ASN A 539 3.91 -22.44 20.64
C ASN A 539 3.86 -22.33 19.11
N LEU A 540 4.92 -22.73 18.40
CA LEU A 540 4.90 -22.82 16.95
C LEU A 540 3.88 -23.87 16.47
N ALA A 541 3.76 -25.01 17.15
CA ALA A 541 2.73 -26.00 16.81
C ALA A 541 1.31 -25.44 17.04
N PHE A 542 1.10 -24.73 18.16
CA PHE A 542 -0.15 -24.01 18.41
C PHE A 542 -0.43 -22.95 17.34
N TYR A 543 0.60 -22.21 16.92
CA TYR A 543 0.50 -21.22 15.85
C TYR A 543 0.11 -21.84 14.51
N ILE A 544 0.72 -22.96 14.11
CA ILE A 544 0.40 -23.66 12.87
C ILE A 544 -1.06 -24.13 12.90
N TRP A 545 -1.52 -24.67 14.03
CA TRP A 545 -2.94 -25.01 14.22
C TRP A 545 -3.83 -23.76 14.06
N ALA A 546 -3.54 -22.68 14.77
CA ALA A 546 -4.30 -21.42 14.70
C ALA A 546 -4.34 -20.83 13.28
N ALA A 547 -3.21 -20.84 12.56
CA ALA A 547 -3.08 -20.35 11.20
C ALA A 547 -3.85 -21.22 10.20
N SER A 548 -3.87 -22.55 10.39
CA SER A 548 -4.66 -23.47 9.57
C SER A 548 -6.17 -23.38 9.83
N TRP A 549 -6.55 -23.03 11.06
CA TRP A 549 -7.94 -22.83 11.48
C TRP A 549 -8.49 -21.46 11.05
N TYR A 550 -7.61 -20.47 10.89
CA TYR A 550 -7.99 -19.10 10.52
C TYR A 550 -8.61 -19.05 9.11
N LYS A 551 -9.81 -18.47 9.02
CA LYS A 551 -10.48 -18.19 7.75
C LYS A 551 -10.41 -16.71 7.45
N TYR A 552 -9.72 -16.37 6.37
CA TYR A 552 -9.63 -15.01 5.84
C TYR A 552 -11.01 -14.44 5.56
N LYS A 553 -11.16 -13.13 5.74
CA LYS A 553 -12.34 -12.41 5.32
C LYS A 553 -12.53 -12.59 3.80
N LYS A 554 -13.73 -13.03 3.39
CA LYS A 554 -14.08 -13.08 1.98
C LYS A 554 -14.43 -11.67 1.50
N ASP A 555 -13.65 -11.16 0.55
CA ASP A 555 -14.05 -9.98 -0.21
C ASP A 555 -15.24 -10.32 -1.13
N GLU A 556 -16.08 -9.33 -1.43
CA GLU A 556 -17.37 -9.53 -2.11
C GLU A 556 -17.30 -10.20 -3.50
N ALA A 557 -16.10 -10.37 -4.07
CA ALA A 557 -15.85 -11.02 -5.35
C ALA A 557 -16.29 -12.51 -5.39
N ASP A 558 -16.36 -13.21 -4.24
CA ASP A 558 -16.74 -14.63 -4.18
C ASP A 558 -18.26 -14.88 -4.16
N ARG A 559 -19.11 -13.83 -4.12
CA ARG A 559 -20.56 -13.99 -3.90
C ARG A 559 -21.37 -14.29 -5.18
N VAL A 560 -20.80 -14.21 -6.38
CA VAL A 560 -21.55 -14.46 -7.63
C VAL A 560 -21.56 -15.94 -8.04
N ALA A 561 -20.72 -16.79 -7.43
CA ALA A 561 -20.51 -18.16 -7.92
C ALA A 561 -21.49 -19.23 -7.41
N VAL A 562 -22.38 -18.95 -6.44
CA VAL A 562 -23.25 -20.02 -5.88
C VAL A 562 -24.66 -19.53 -5.54
N ARG A 563 -25.55 -19.55 -6.53
CA ARG A 563 -26.96 -20.02 -6.37
C ARG A 563 -27.40 -20.71 -7.67
N PRO A 564 -27.85 -21.97 -7.62
CA PRO A 564 -28.56 -22.58 -8.75
C PRO A 564 -30.04 -22.19 -8.65
N SER A 565 -30.56 -21.44 -9.61
CA SER A 565 -32.01 -21.22 -9.74
C SER A 565 -32.54 -21.97 -10.96
N VAL A 566 -33.26 -23.06 -10.70
CA VAL A 566 -34.20 -23.68 -11.63
C VAL A 566 -35.58 -23.09 -11.36
N SER A 567 -36.25 -22.54 -12.38
CA SER A 567 -37.60 -22.92 -12.84
C SER A 567 -38.27 -21.86 -13.74
N ALA A 568 -38.70 -22.35 -14.91
CA ALA A 568 -39.87 -22.07 -15.75
C ALA A 568 -40.43 -20.62 -15.95
N GLY A 569 -40.62 -20.24 -17.23
CA GLY A 569 -41.42 -19.09 -17.70
C GLY A 569 -42.96 -19.29 -17.57
N PRO A 570 -43.86 -18.60 -18.33
CA PRO A 570 -43.63 -17.96 -19.65
C PRO A 570 -44.42 -16.66 -20.00
N LYS A 571 -44.04 -16.07 -21.16
CA LYS A 571 -44.85 -15.49 -22.28
C LYS A 571 -45.43 -14.04 -22.30
N SER A 572 -45.19 -13.44 -23.49
CA SER A 572 -45.97 -12.47 -24.32
C SER A 572 -46.00 -10.99 -23.87
N SER A 573 -46.11 -9.95 -24.71
CA SER A 573 -46.20 -9.73 -26.19
C SER A 573 -46.25 -8.21 -26.45
N ASP A 574 -45.86 -7.80 -27.67
CA ASP A 574 -46.27 -6.59 -28.44
C ASP A 574 -45.97 -5.16 -27.95
N VAL A 575 -45.30 -4.35 -28.81
CA VAL A 575 -45.90 -3.39 -29.76
C VAL A 575 -44.81 -2.45 -30.33
N ARG A 576 -44.91 -2.15 -31.63
CA ARG A 576 -44.04 -1.31 -32.48
C ARG A 576 -44.64 0.12 -32.68
N PRO A 577 -43.99 1.06 -33.41
CA PRO A 577 -43.74 2.43 -32.97
C PRO A 577 -44.58 3.51 -33.69
N LEU A 578 -44.45 4.76 -33.25
CA LEU A 578 -44.99 5.94 -33.94
C LEU A 578 -43.86 6.91 -34.34
N ILE A 579 -43.87 7.21 -35.63
CA ILE A 579 -43.09 8.20 -36.39
C ILE A 579 -43.63 9.60 -36.09
N LEU A 580 -42.77 10.63 -36.14
CA LEU A 580 -43.13 11.95 -36.70
C LEU A 580 -41.85 12.71 -37.13
N ASN A 581 -41.89 13.18 -38.39
CA ASN A 581 -40.97 14.12 -39.04
C ASN A 581 -41.30 15.56 -38.66
N ASP A 582 -40.32 16.46 -38.80
CA ASP A 582 -40.35 17.77 -39.51
C ASP A 582 -39.08 18.55 -39.11
N SER A 583 -38.15 18.99 -39.98
CA SER A 583 -38.16 19.83 -41.19
C SER A 583 -38.01 21.35 -40.91
N ALA A 584 -37.12 22.00 -41.71
CA ALA A 584 -36.85 23.44 -41.90
C ALA A 584 -36.18 24.24 -40.74
N GLN A 585 -35.35 25.27 -40.89
CA GLN A 585 -34.78 26.13 -41.97
C GLN A 585 -33.59 26.90 -41.31
N GLU A 586 -32.40 27.02 -41.90
CA GLU A 586 -31.91 28.13 -42.77
C GLU A 586 -31.80 29.52 -42.09
N GLU A 587 -30.57 30.07 -41.94
CA GLU A 587 -30.19 31.41 -42.43
C GLU A 587 -28.71 31.78 -42.20
N THR A 588 -28.25 32.72 -43.02
CA THR A 588 -26.87 33.04 -43.43
C THR A 588 -26.54 34.48 -43.05
N TYR A 589 -25.29 34.84 -42.73
CA TYR A 589 -24.75 36.18 -43.04
C TYR A 589 -23.23 36.17 -43.30
N LYS A 590 -22.85 36.68 -44.48
CA LYS A 590 -21.51 37.14 -44.93
C LYS A 590 -21.25 38.56 -44.33
N ILE A 591 -20.06 39.18 -44.29
CA ILE A 591 -19.28 39.77 -45.41
C ILE A 591 -17.95 40.39 -44.89
N ALA A 592 -16.87 40.10 -45.64
CA ALA A 592 -15.68 40.88 -46.13
C ALA A 592 -14.70 41.71 -45.26
N GLY A 593 -13.43 41.63 -45.69
CA GLY A 593 -12.40 42.68 -45.62
C GLY A 593 -10.97 42.16 -45.95
N ASP A 594 -10.42 42.57 -47.10
CA ASP A 594 -9.06 42.31 -47.67
C ASP A 594 -8.52 43.67 -48.24
N PRO A 595 -7.30 43.87 -48.82
CA PRO A 595 -5.91 43.41 -48.59
C PRO A 595 -4.87 44.58 -48.47
N THR A 596 -3.57 44.23 -48.35
CA THR A 596 -2.35 44.79 -49.02
C THR A 596 -1.19 45.34 -48.15
N GLY A 597 0.05 44.96 -48.52
CA GLY A 597 1.30 45.64 -48.12
C GLY A 597 2.54 44.73 -48.09
N ALA A 598 3.37 44.79 -49.14
CA ALA A 598 4.50 43.90 -49.42
C ALA A 598 5.88 44.42 -48.94
N ASP A 599 6.69 43.48 -48.45
CA ASP A 599 8.08 43.16 -48.85
C ASP A 599 9.19 44.25 -48.91
N HIS A 600 10.03 44.29 -47.87
CA HIS A 600 11.45 44.67 -47.98
C HIS A 600 12.26 44.15 -46.78
N ASN A 601 12.85 42.95 -46.91
CA ASN A 601 14.23 42.64 -46.49
C ASN A 601 14.57 41.15 -46.73
N ALA A 602 14.56 40.76 -48.00
CA ALA A 602 15.22 39.56 -48.49
C ALA A 602 16.61 39.93 -49.04
N ARG A 603 17.64 39.98 -48.17
CA ARG A 603 19.06 39.85 -48.58
C ARG A 603 20.04 39.71 -47.39
N MET A 604 19.83 38.69 -46.55
CA MET A 604 20.88 38.11 -45.68
C MET A 604 20.76 36.58 -45.56
N GLU A 605 20.04 35.94 -46.49
CA GLU A 605 19.67 34.52 -46.40
C GLU A 605 20.32 33.65 -47.52
N LYS A 606 21.57 33.96 -47.88
CA LYS A 606 22.28 33.19 -48.93
C LYS A 606 23.74 32.82 -48.63
N ALA A 607 24.16 32.88 -47.37
CA ALA A 607 25.51 32.46 -46.97
C ALA A 607 25.54 31.42 -45.80
N GLY A 608 24.39 30.94 -45.33
CA GLY A 608 24.31 29.95 -44.23
C GLY A 608 23.88 28.53 -44.63
N VAL A 609 23.59 28.30 -45.91
CA VAL A 609 22.93 27.05 -46.36
C VAL A 609 23.92 25.99 -46.86
N GLU A 610 25.13 26.36 -47.28
CA GLU A 610 26.11 25.37 -47.80
C GLU A 610 27.08 24.78 -46.75
N GLU A 611 27.21 25.38 -45.57
CA GLU A 611 28.12 24.88 -44.51
C GLU A 611 27.40 24.00 -43.47
N THR A 612 26.07 24.00 -43.46
CA THR A 612 25.24 23.18 -42.57
C THR A 612 25.05 21.75 -43.09
N GLU A 613 25.09 21.53 -44.41
CA GLU A 613 24.94 20.19 -45.00
C GLU A 613 26.18 19.30 -44.84
N LYS A 614 27.39 19.88 -44.76
CA LYS A 614 28.63 19.09 -44.56
C LYS A 614 28.85 18.60 -43.13
N TRP A 615 28.21 19.21 -42.13
CA TRP A 615 28.33 18.78 -40.74
C TRP A 615 27.41 17.61 -40.39
N PHE A 616 26.26 17.49 -41.07
CA PHE A 616 25.29 16.41 -40.83
C PHE A 616 25.78 15.02 -41.27
N ASP A 617 26.65 14.92 -42.28
CA ASP A 617 27.06 13.61 -42.82
C ASP A 617 28.18 12.90 -42.02
N THR A 618 28.91 13.63 -41.16
CA THR A 618 30.09 13.07 -40.46
C THR A 618 29.80 12.51 -39.07
N GLN A 619 28.73 12.96 -38.39
CA GLN A 619 28.36 12.41 -37.06
C GLN A 619 27.46 11.16 -37.12
N ASP A 620 26.73 10.91 -38.23
CA ASP A 620 25.78 9.79 -38.34
C ASP A 620 26.46 8.42 -38.62
N ARG A 621 27.73 8.40 -39.07
CA ARG A 621 28.44 7.13 -39.35
C ARG A 621 29.06 6.45 -38.12
N ALA A 622 29.35 7.19 -37.04
CA ALA A 622 30.06 6.66 -35.87
C ALA A 622 29.12 6.02 -34.82
N SER A 623 27.92 6.59 -34.61
CA SER A 623 26.93 6.10 -33.64
C SER A 623 26.17 4.84 -34.12
N SER A 624 26.05 4.67 -35.45
CA SER A 624 25.34 3.54 -36.10
C SER A 624 26.06 2.19 -35.96
N ARG A 625 27.41 2.17 -35.95
CA ARG A 625 28.19 0.91 -35.84
C ARG A 625 28.14 0.28 -34.45
N GLN A 626 28.11 1.10 -33.40
CA GLN A 626 28.15 0.61 -32.02
C GLN A 626 26.78 0.07 -31.56
N ALA A 627 25.68 0.72 -31.99
CA ALA A 627 24.31 0.30 -31.70
C ALA A 627 23.91 -1.00 -32.43
N LYS A 628 24.30 -1.17 -33.71
CA LYS A 628 24.07 -2.43 -34.46
C LYS A 628 24.76 -3.64 -33.79
N SER A 629 25.94 -3.46 -33.19
CA SER A 629 26.67 -4.54 -32.50
C SER A 629 26.04 -4.95 -31.15
N SER A 630 25.33 -4.02 -30.49
CA SER A 630 24.66 -4.26 -29.20
C SER A 630 23.31 -4.93 -29.41
N PHE A 631 22.57 -4.49 -30.43
CA PHE A 631 21.29 -5.10 -30.82
C PHE A 631 21.48 -6.54 -31.31
N LYS A 632 22.51 -6.81 -32.13
CA LYS A 632 22.84 -8.16 -32.59
C LYS A 632 23.25 -9.10 -31.44
N ARG A 633 23.84 -8.57 -30.36
CA ARG A 633 24.20 -9.33 -29.15
C ARG A 633 23.00 -9.60 -28.24
N GLN A 634 22.12 -8.62 -28.05
CA GLN A 634 20.88 -8.81 -27.29
C GLN A 634 19.91 -9.76 -27.98
N LEU A 635 19.76 -9.67 -29.31
CA LEU A 635 18.89 -10.57 -30.07
C LEU A 635 19.42 -12.01 -30.06
N ASN A 636 20.73 -12.22 -30.20
CA ASN A 636 21.35 -13.54 -30.08
C ASN A 636 21.25 -14.12 -28.65
N SER A 637 21.28 -13.27 -27.61
CA SER A 637 21.11 -13.68 -26.21
C SER A 637 19.66 -14.05 -25.86
N ILE A 638 18.68 -13.46 -26.55
CA ILE A 638 17.25 -13.78 -26.38
C ILE A 638 16.92 -15.07 -27.16
N LEU A 639 17.50 -15.25 -28.35
CA LEU A 639 17.29 -16.43 -29.19
C LEU A 639 18.05 -17.68 -28.71
N SER A 640 19.11 -17.54 -27.91
CA SER A 640 19.81 -18.70 -27.31
C SER A 640 19.07 -19.32 -26.13
N GLN A 641 17.96 -18.73 -25.67
CA GLN A 641 17.16 -19.23 -24.54
C GLN A 641 15.89 -20.00 -24.98
N SER A 642 15.63 -20.15 -26.29
CA SER A 642 14.44 -20.85 -26.81
C SER A 642 14.74 -22.10 -27.67
N THR A 643 15.89 -22.76 -27.49
CA THR A 643 16.13 -24.09 -28.11
C THR A 643 15.61 -25.20 -27.20
N ALA A 644 14.28 -25.37 -27.15
CA ALA A 644 13.64 -26.59 -26.69
C ALA A 644 12.19 -26.72 -27.22
N ALA A 645 11.96 -26.42 -28.50
CA ALA A 645 10.83 -26.93 -29.29
C ALA A 645 11.12 -26.69 -30.77
N GLY A 646 11.16 -27.75 -31.57
CA GLY A 646 11.62 -27.71 -32.96
C GLY A 646 10.72 -26.88 -33.88
N SER A 647 11.35 -25.97 -34.63
CA SER A 647 10.90 -25.47 -35.93
C SER A 647 12.11 -24.88 -36.65
N SER A 648 12.84 -25.73 -37.39
CA SER A 648 14.05 -25.38 -38.13
C SER A 648 13.79 -24.61 -39.44
N ASP A 649 12.53 -24.32 -39.78
CA ASP A 649 12.13 -23.66 -41.03
C ASP A 649 12.12 -22.13 -40.97
N PHE A 650 12.16 -21.54 -39.76
CA PHE A 650 12.17 -20.10 -39.57
C PHE A 650 13.55 -19.45 -39.86
N LEU A 651 14.64 -20.20 -39.62
CA LEU A 651 16.01 -19.70 -39.75
C LEU A 651 16.49 -19.57 -41.21
N SER A 652 15.88 -20.27 -42.17
CA SER A 652 16.30 -20.20 -43.58
C SER A 652 15.68 -19.00 -44.31
N LYS A 653 14.40 -18.68 -44.06
CA LYS A 653 13.72 -17.51 -44.65
C LYS A 653 14.18 -16.17 -44.07
N ALA A 654 14.56 -16.12 -42.79
CA ALA A 654 15.08 -14.90 -42.17
C ALA A 654 16.50 -14.52 -42.62
N ARG A 655 17.27 -15.47 -43.19
CA ARG A 655 18.66 -15.24 -43.60
C ARG A 655 18.80 -14.67 -45.01
N GLN A 656 17.79 -14.83 -45.86
CA GLN A 656 17.83 -14.41 -47.27
C GLN A 656 17.42 -12.94 -47.49
N ASN A 657 16.67 -12.33 -46.58
CA ASN A 657 16.17 -10.95 -46.73
C ASN A 657 17.07 -9.87 -46.08
N ILE A 658 18.32 -10.18 -45.72
CA ILE A 658 19.22 -9.24 -45.01
C ILE A 658 20.34 -8.66 -45.91
N ASP A 659 20.48 -9.13 -47.15
CA ASP A 659 21.61 -8.74 -48.02
C ASP A 659 21.25 -7.89 -49.26
N GLU A 660 20.10 -7.21 -49.29
CA GLU A 660 19.85 -6.18 -50.31
C GLU A 660 19.74 -4.76 -49.74
N ASP A 661 20.74 -3.98 -50.14
CA ASP A 661 20.93 -2.56 -49.96
C ASP A 661 19.87 -1.79 -50.76
N THR A 662 18.91 -1.14 -50.08
CA THR A 662 18.16 -0.04 -50.71
C THR A 662 17.85 1.05 -49.70
N THR A 663 18.47 2.18 -49.96
CA THR A 663 18.45 3.42 -49.22
C THR A 663 17.09 4.12 -49.40
N SER A 664 16.23 4.12 -48.39
CA SER A 664 15.27 5.22 -48.16
C SER A 664 14.86 5.29 -46.68
N SER A 665 14.70 6.52 -46.21
CA SER A 665 14.66 6.95 -44.82
C SER A 665 13.41 6.51 -44.04
N ILE A 666 13.56 5.60 -43.07
CA ILE A 666 12.58 5.37 -41.99
C ILE A 666 13.34 5.35 -40.65
N LYS A 667 13.25 6.45 -39.88
CA LYS A 667 13.84 6.53 -38.52
C LYS A 667 12.85 5.97 -37.50
N MET A 668 12.78 4.64 -37.38
CA MET A 668 12.07 3.96 -36.29
C MET A 668 12.89 4.07 -34.99
N LYS A 669 12.28 4.54 -33.89
CA LYS A 669 12.90 4.52 -32.55
C LYS A 669 11.97 3.80 -31.59
N VAL A 670 12.36 2.59 -31.20
CA VAL A 670 11.71 1.82 -30.14
C VAL A 670 12.51 2.03 -28.85
N PHE A 671 11.86 2.51 -27.80
CA PHE A 671 12.47 2.66 -26.49
C PHE A 671 11.85 1.68 -25.50
N TRP A 672 12.69 0.84 -24.92
CA TRP A 672 12.34 0.00 -23.78
C TRP A 672 12.74 0.74 -22.50
N VAL A 673 11.80 0.95 -21.59
CA VAL A 673 12.11 1.53 -20.28
C VAL A 673 12.66 0.43 -19.38
N GLY A 674 13.99 0.39 -19.21
CA GLY A 674 14.69 -0.44 -18.23
C GLY A 674 15.18 0.42 -17.06
N VAL A 675 14.96 -0.03 -15.82
CA VAL A 675 15.40 0.69 -14.62
C VAL A 675 16.86 0.32 -14.31
N GLU A 676 17.80 1.18 -14.68
CA GLU A 676 19.18 1.21 -14.15
C GLU A 676 19.35 2.43 -13.24
N MET A 677 19.92 2.26 -12.03
CA MET A 677 20.31 3.37 -11.16
C MET A 677 21.79 3.22 -10.76
N GLY A 678 22.65 3.98 -11.43
CA GLY A 678 24.04 4.26 -11.04
C GLY A 678 24.23 5.73 -10.68
N MET A 679 24.99 6.01 -9.62
CA MET A 679 25.37 7.36 -9.17
C MET A 679 26.40 8.01 -10.11
N ALA A 680 26.25 9.30 -10.40
CA ALA A 680 27.37 10.14 -10.85
C ALA A 680 27.21 11.62 -10.42
N VAL A 681 28.30 12.19 -9.93
CA VAL A 681 28.44 13.53 -9.33
C VAL A 681 28.82 14.58 -10.38
N GLY A 682 28.03 15.66 -10.44
CA GLY A 682 28.32 17.06 -10.82
C GLY A 682 29.27 17.45 -11.98
N LYS A 683 28.77 18.28 -12.90
CA LYS A 683 29.18 19.70 -13.09
C LYS A 683 28.30 20.42 -14.14
N ALA A 684 28.02 21.69 -13.89
CA ALA A 684 27.11 22.55 -14.64
C ALA A 684 27.75 23.18 -15.90
N HIS A 685 26.98 23.31 -16.99
CA HIS A 685 27.17 24.29 -18.09
C HIS A 685 25.81 24.72 -18.66
N LYS A 686 25.65 26.02 -18.96
CA LYS A 686 24.46 26.67 -19.56
C LYS A 686 24.58 26.78 -21.10
N PRO A 687 23.50 27.12 -21.84
CA PRO A 687 23.13 26.44 -23.09
C PRO A 687 23.37 27.27 -24.38
N SER A 688 23.36 26.58 -25.53
CA SER A 688 23.21 27.17 -26.87
C SER A 688 22.04 26.52 -27.62
N ASN A 689 21.26 27.37 -28.29
CA ASN A 689 19.96 27.07 -28.91
C ASN A 689 20.05 26.07 -30.07
N GLY A 690 19.20 25.05 -30.03
CA GLY A 690 18.92 24.11 -31.13
C GLY A 690 17.76 23.19 -30.76
N VAL A 691 16.68 23.22 -31.53
CA VAL A 691 15.48 22.40 -31.27
C VAL A 691 15.79 20.93 -31.61
N SER A 692 16.12 20.17 -30.57
CA SER A 692 16.24 18.72 -30.57
C SER A 692 15.06 18.17 -29.77
N MET A 693 14.22 17.33 -30.39
CA MET A 693 13.18 16.55 -29.68
C MET A 693 13.88 15.58 -28.72
N ARG A 694 14.09 16.04 -27.49
CA ARG A 694 14.72 15.29 -26.40
C ARG A 694 13.64 14.99 -25.37
N LEU A 695 12.93 13.88 -25.56
CA LEU A 695 12.07 13.30 -24.54
C LEU A 695 12.97 12.85 -23.38
N ILE A 696 13.04 13.65 -22.32
CA ILE A 696 13.70 13.28 -21.08
C ILE A 696 12.65 12.53 -20.25
N PRO A 697 12.78 11.21 -20.01
CA PRO A 697 11.89 10.51 -19.11
C PRO A 697 12.17 11.02 -17.69
N LYS A 698 11.32 11.92 -17.20
CA LYS A 698 11.29 12.25 -15.77
C LYS A 698 10.34 11.27 -15.11
N ASN A 699 10.93 10.33 -14.36
CA ASN A 699 10.31 9.40 -13.39
C ASN A 699 8.79 9.51 -13.29
N GLY A 700 8.13 8.62 -14.02
CA GLY A 700 6.74 8.26 -13.88
C GLY A 700 6.65 6.77 -14.18
N SER A 701 6.32 5.98 -13.17
CA SER A 701 5.96 4.57 -13.35
C SER A 701 4.53 4.50 -13.88
N GLY A 702 4.39 3.97 -15.10
CA GLY A 702 3.11 3.76 -15.76
C GLY A 702 3.21 4.02 -17.26
N THR A 703 3.33 2.95 -18.04
CA THR A 703 2.88 2.94 -19.43
C THR A 703 1.37 3.17 -19.45
N CYS A 704 1.02 4.44 -19.52
CA CYS A 704 -0.21 5.12 -19.94
C CYS A 704 -0.04 6.58 -19.51
N VAL A 705 0.65 7.37 -20.32
CA VAL A 705 0.91 8.80 -20.12
C VAL A 705 -0.37 9.62 -20.43
N VAL A 706 -1.51 9.25 -19.83
CA VAL A 706 -2.75 10.03 -19.82
C VAL A 706 -3.55 9.64 -18.56
N GLY A 707 -3.69 10.56 -17.61
CA GLY A 707 -4.56 10.35 -16.46
C GLY A 707 -6.04 10.50 -16.85
N ASP A 708 -6.85 9.49 -16.52
CA ASP A 708 -8.24 9.67 -16.16
C ASP A 708 -8.43 9.26 -14.70
N ARG A 709 -8.91 10.20 -13.89
CA ARG A 709 -9.64 9.93 -12.64
C ARG A 709 -10.98 10.62 -12.78
N LEU A 710 -12.07 9.87 -12.86
CA LEU A 710 -13.39 10.35 -12.44
C LEU A 710 -14.23 9.24 -11.80
N ASN A 711 -15.15 9.71 -10.95
CA ASN A 711 -15.81 9.05 -9.84
C ASN A 711 -16.72 7.85 -10.20
N GLY A 712 -16.68 6.83 -9.33
CA GLY A 712 -17.86 6.24 -8.68
C GLY A 712 -18.79 5.32 -9.49
N ASN A 713 -18.65 4.02 -9.22
CA ASN A 713 -19.60 2.89 -9.39
C ASN A 713 -19.66 2.12 -10.72
N GLU A 714 -19.24 0.85 -10.60
CA GLU A 714 -19.56 -0.37 -11.36
C GLU A 714 -19.03 -0.49 -12.82
N LEU A 715 -18.19 -1.47 -13.22
CA LEU A 715 -17.81 -2.76 -12.62
C LEU A 715 -16.33 -3.18 -12.85
N ILE A 716 -15.77 -3.77 -11.78
CA ILE A 716 -14.79 -4.86 -11.64
C ILE A 716 -13.53 -4.79 -12.54
N SER A 717 -12.56 -4.00 -12.10
CA SER A 717 -11.12 -4.21 -12.36
C SER A 717 -10.40 -4.41 -11.04
N LEU A 718 -9.54 -5.44 -11.00
CA LEU A 718 -8.75 -5.91 -9.86
C LEU A 718 -8.10 -4.77 -9.04
N ASN A 719 -8.13 -4.92 -7.71
CA ASN A 719 -7.56 -4.01 -6.70
C ASN A 719 -6.17 -3.47 -7.08
N GLU A 720 -6.09 -2.18 -7.41
CA GLU A 720 -4.87 -1.39 -7.54
C GLU A 720 -4.31 -1.02 -6.15
N THR A 721 -3.71 -1.98 -5.44
CA THR A 721 -2.96 -1.67 -4.20
C THR A 721 -1.55 -2.27 -4.15
N GLU A 722 -1.04 -2.80 -5.26
CA GLU A 722 0.31 -3.37 -5.38
C GLU A 722 1.18 -2.67 -6.46
N MET A 723 0.93 -1.39 -6.76
CA MET A 723 1.75 -0.62 -7.70
C MET A 723 2.08 0.79 -7.21
N PHE A 724 2.48 0.93 -5.93
CA PHE A 724 2.94 2.21 -5.37
C PHE A 724 4.22 2.03 -4.53
N HIS A 725 5.32 1.67 -5.20
CA HIS A 725 6.66 1.69 -4.59
C HIS A 725 7.76 2.33 -5.46
N LEU A 726 7.43 2.95 -6.60
CA LEU A 726 8.44 3.55 -7.49
C LEU A 726 7.95 4.85 -8.16
N ASP A 727 7.67 5.91 -7.40
CA ASP A 727 7.56 7.28 -7.95
C ASP A 727 7.96 8.36 -6.92
N PHE A 728 9.10 8.15 -6.26
CA PHE A 728 9.55 8.98 -5.13
C PHE A 728 10.36 10.25 -5.50
N PHE A 729 10.38 10.69 -6.77
CA PHE A 729 11.08 11.91 -7.16
C PHE A 729 10.34 12.72 -8.23
N ARG A 730 9.47 13.66 -7.82
CA ARG A 730 9.24 14.90 -8.59
C ARG A 730 8.74 16.06 -7.70
N ALA A 731 9.32 17.23 -7.94
CA ALA A 731 9.08 18.50 -7.25
C ALA A 731 7.65 19.07 -7.48
N PRO A 732 7.14 19.98 -6.63
CA PRO A 732 5.75 20.39 -6.65
C PRO A 732 5.47 21.44 -7.73
N ALA A 733 4.34 21.31 -8.42
CA ALA A 733 3.69 22.42 -9.13
C ALA A 733 2.17 22.36 -8.86
N ALA A 734 1.65 23.44 -8.31
CA ALA A 734 0.23 23.70 -8.12
C ALA A 734 -0.44 23.98 -9.49
N ASN A 735 -1.60 23.37 -9.72
CA ASN A 735 -2.78 23.93 -10.42
C ASN A 735 -3.87 22.85 -10.52
N ASP A 736 -5.13 23.25 -10.35
CA ASP A 736 -6.29 22.39 -10.60
C ASP A 736 -6.27 21.90 -12.07
N PRO A 737 -6.57 20.62 -12.33
CA PRO A 737 -6.58 20.08 -13.70
C PRO A 737 -7.72 20.69 -14.53
N LEU A 738 -7.42 21.01 -15.78
CA LEU A 738 -8.38 21.55 -16.75
C LEU A 738 -9.48 20.52 -17.04
N MET A 739 -10.72 20.82 -16.66
CA MET A 739 -11.90 20.00 -16.98
C MET A 739 -12.40 20.34 -18.39
N VAL A 740 -12.64 19.32 -19.23
CA VAL A 740 -13.05 19.49 -20.62
C VAL A 740 -14.34 18.73 -20.88
N GLY A 741 -15.36 19.42 -21.42
CA GLY A 741 -16.67 18.86 -21.72
C GLY A 741 -16.73 17.83 -22.85
N LEU A 742 -17.68 16.92 -22.76
CA LEU A 742 -17.98 15.89 -23.76
C LEU A 742 -18.76 16.49 -24.93
N THR A 743 -18.27 16.25 -26.14
CA THR A 743 -18.95 16.58 -27.40
C THR A 743 -19.36 15.28 -28.09
N LEU A 744 -20.67 15.09 -28.30
CA LEU A 744 -21.17 13.95 -29.09
C LEU A 744 -21.10 14.27 -30.59
N VAL A 745 -20.68 13.30 -31.40
CA VAL A 745 -20.54 13.44 -32.85
C VAL A 745 -21.93 13.29 -33.49
N GLN A 746 -22.61 14.42 -33.74
CA GLN A 746 -23.99 14.40 -34.22
C GLN A 746 -24.13 13.76 -35.62
N SER A 747 -23.14 13.93 -36.49
CA SER A 747 -23.11 13.33 -37.82
C SER A 747 -22.92 11.82 -37.82
N ALA A 748 -22.57 11.21 -36.68
CA ALA A 748 -22.24 9.79 -36.59
C ALA A 748 -23.47 8.89 -36.80
N GLY A 749 -24.64 9.28 -36.26
CA GLY A 749 -25.87 8.48 -36.38
C GLY A 749 -26.31 8.29 -37.83
N ALA A 750 -26.21 9.34 -38.67
CA ALA A 750 -26.53 9.26 -40.09
C ALA A 750 -25.57 8.35 -40.88
N LYS A 751 -24.35 8.15 -40.37
CA LYS A 751 -23.31 7.28 -40.95
C LYS A 751 -23.33 5.86 -40.37
N GLY A 752 -24.28 5.53 -39.48
CA GLY A 752 -24.30 4.25 -38.77
C GLY A 752 -23.16 4.08 -37.75
N ALA A 753 -22.46 5.15 -37.40
CA ALA A 753 -21.36 5.15 -36.44
C ALA A 753 -21.91 5.30 -35.03
N VAL A 754 -22.11 4.18 -34.34
CA VAL A 754 -22.72 4.10 -33.01
C VAL A 754 -21.92 3.19 -32.08
N CYS A 755 -21.93 3.48 -30.78
CA CYS A 755 -21.33 2.63 -29.74
C CYS A 755 -22.01 1.26 -29.66
N LEU A 756 -21.44 0.33 -28.88
CA LEU A 756 -21.97 -1.03 -28.69
C LEU A 756 -23.47 -1.12 -28.37
N ASP A 757 -24.04 -0.11 -27.71
CA ASP A 757 -25.47 -0.03 -27.36
C ASP A 757 -26.35 0.77 -28.35
N GLY A 758 -25.77 1.25 -29.46
CA GLY A 758 -26.45 2.09 -30.44
C GLY A 758 -26.42 3.60 -30.16
N THR A 759 -25.74 4.06 -29.11
CA THR A 759 -25.62 5.49 -28.82
C THR A 759 -24.56 6.20 -29.66
N LEU A 760 -24.64 7.53 -29.79
CA LEU A 760 -23.66 8.31 -30.56
C LEU A 760 -22.28 8.30 -29.86
N PRO A 761 -21.16 8.20 -30.60
CA PRO A 761 -19.82 8.36 -30.04
C PRO A 761 -19.54 9.82 -29.66
N GLY A 762 -18.49 10.03 -28.87
CA GLY A 762 -18.10 11.38 -28.43
C GLY A 762 -16.62 11.53 -28.14
N TYR A 763 -16.18 12.79 -28.02
CA TYR A 763 -14.82 13.15 -27.66
C TYR A 763 -14.80 14.40 -26.77
N HIS A 764 -13.69 14.66 -26.12
CA HIS A 764 -13.43 15.91 -25.41
C HIS A 764 -12.41 16.73 -26.19
N LEU A 765 -12.68 18.01 -26.41
CA LEU A 765 -11.81 18.90 -27.19
C LEU A 765 -11.50 20.17 -26.40
N HIS A 766 -10.21 20.41 -26.18
CA HIS A 766 -9.72 21.69 -25.71
C HIS A 766 -8.94 22.40 -26.83
N ARG A 767 -9.31 23.64 -27.13
CA ARG A 767 -8.70 24.42 -28.21
C ARG A 767 -7.26 24.85 -27.89
N GLY A 768 -6.44 24.90 -28.94
CA GLY A 768 -5.07 25.40 -28.85
C GLY A 768 -5.00 26.91 -28.66
N SER A 769 -3.81 27.42 -28.31
CA SER A 769 -3.54 28.85 -28.12
C SER A 769 -2.15 29.25 -28.62
N GLY A 770 -1.96 30.53 -28.93
CA GLY A 770 -0.68 31.06 -29.42
C GLY A 770 -0.19 30.33 -30.67
N SER A 771 1.06 29.86 -30.66
CA SER A 771 1.66 29.12 -31.78
C SER A 771 1.06 27.74 -32.04
N GLY A 772 0.30 27.17 -31.10
CA GLY A 772 -0.26 25.82 -31.20
C GLY A 772 -1.68 25.75 -31.78
N VAL A 773 -2.27 26.88 -32.20
CA VAL A 773 -3.66 26.93 -32.72
C VAL A 773 -3.88 26.08 -33.99
N ASN A 774 -2.83 25.86 -34.78
CA ASN A 774 -2.85 25.02 -35.98
C ASN A 774 -2.11 23.69 -35.77
N SER A 775 -1.91 23.26 -34.53
CA SER A 775 -1.33 21.97 -34.20
C SER A 775 -2.34 21.12 -33.45
N TRP A 776 -2.37 19.82 -33.73
CA TRP A 776 -3.41 18.91 -33.25
C TRP A 776 -2.82 17.66 -32.60
N LEU A 777 -3.35 17.30 -31.44
CA LEU A 777 -3.05 16.08 -30.71
C LEU A 777 -4.36 15.31 -30.52
N ILE A 778 -4.47 14.16 -31.17
CA ILE A 778 -5.62 13.25 -31.07
C ILE A 778 -5.21 12.07 -30.22
N ASN A 779 -5.77 11.96 -29.01
CA ASN A 779 -5.49 10.87 -28.10
C ASN A 779 -6.66 9.89 -28.02
N LEU A 780 -6.43 8.64 -28.42
CA LEU A 780 -7.39 7.55 -28.37
C LEU A 780 -7.44 6.93 -26.98
N GLU A 781 -8.63 6.90 -26.38
CA GLU A 781 -8.85 6.29 -25.07
C GLU A 781 -8.62 4.76 -25.13
N GLY A 782 -7.95 4.22 -24.10
CA GLY A 782 -7.77 2.78 -23.94
C GLY A 782 -8.85 2.16 -23.06
N GLY A 783 -9.06 0.85 -23.20
CA GLY A 783 -10.01 0.15 -22.32
C GLY A 783 -10.12 -1.36 -22.51
N GLY A 784 -9.13 -1.99 -23.13
CA GLY A 784 -9.15 -3.42 -23.50
C GLY A 784 -10.19 -3.76 -24.58
N TRP A 785 -10.47 -5.05 -24.75
CA TRP A 785 -11.38 -5.55 -25.78
C TRP A 785 -12.46 -6.43 -25.17
N CYS A 786 -13.51 -6.71 -25.94
CA CYS A 786 -14.45 -7.79 -25.63
C CYS A 786 -14.39 -8.82 -26.75
N ASN A 787 -14.21 -10.10 -26.40
CA ASN A 787 -13.91 -11.17 -27.36
C ASN A 787 -15.00 -12.25 -27.44
N ASN A 788 -16.13 -12.03 -26.77
CA ASN A 788 -17.30 -12.88 -26.84
C ASN A 788 -18.57 -12.07 -26.56
N VAL A 789 -19.73 -12.57 -27.03
CA VAL A 789 -21.03 -11.88 -26.92
C VAL A 789 -21.33 -11.49 -25.47
N ARG A 790 -21.11 -12.41 -24.52
CA ARG A 790 -21.35 -12.15 -23.09
C ARG A 790 -20.52 -10.98 -22.56
N ALA A 791 -19.23 -10.92 -22.90
CA ALA A 791 -18.34 -9.85 -22.51
C ALA A 791 -18.74 -8.51 -23.15
N CYS A 792 -19.16 -8.52 -24.42
CA CYS A 792 -19.60 -7.31 -25.12
C CYS A 792 -20.97 -6.81 -24.63
N VAL A 793 -21.92 -7.70 -24.33
CA VAL A 793 -23.22 -7.34 -23.70
C VAL A 793 -23.00 -6.68 -22.34
N TYR A 794 -22.07 -7.19 -21.54
CA TYR A 794 -21.73 -6.55 -20.28
C TYR A 794 -21.07 -5.18 -20.49
N ARG A 795 -20.21 -5.06 -21.51
CA ARG A 795 -19.51 -3.82 -21.83
C ARG A 795 -20.44 -2.71 -22.32
N LYS A 796 -21.51 -3.04 -23.05
CA LYS A 796 -22.49 -2.06 -23.56
C LYS A 796 -23.21 -1.31 -22.43
N ALA A 797 -23.29 -1.90 -21.23
CA ALA A 797 -23.83 -1.29 -20.02
C ALA A 797 -22.80 -0.43 -19.24
N SER A 798 -21.72 0.03 -19.88
CA SER A 798 -20.65 0.81 -19.24
C SER A 798 -20.20 1.98 -20.12
N ARG A 799 -19.39 2.90 -19.55
CA ARG A 799 -18.79 4.03 -20.30
C ARG A 799 -17.94 3.63 -21.50
N ARG A 800 -17.52 2.35 -21.56
CA ARG A 800 -16.69 1.76 -22.63
C ARG A 800 -17.50 1.06 -23.72
N GLY A 801 -18.83 1.15 -23.67
CA GLY A 801 -19.73 0.60 -24.68
C GLY A 801 -20.95 1.48 -24.95
N SER A 802 -21.12 2.60 -24.24
CA SER A 802 -22.24 3.52 -24.42
C SER A 802 -21.90 4.93 -23.96
N SER A 803 -22.29 5.93 -24.75
CA SER A 803 -22.13 7.33 -24.38
C SER A 803 -23.11 7.82 -23.32
N ARG A 804 -24.13 7.03 -22.97
CA ARG A 804 -25.03 7.31 -21.83
C ARG A 804 -24.28 7.33 -20.51
N TYR A 805 -23.24 6.49 -20.40
CA TYR A 805 -22.42 6.35 -19.19
C TYR A 805 -21.09 7.13 -19.28
N MET A 806 -20.83 7.86 -20.36
CA MET A 806 -19.63 8.70 -20.46
C MET A 806 -19.73 9.92 -19.54
N GLU A 807 -18.64 10.21 -18.85
CA GLU A 807 -18.47 11.40 -18.04
C GLU A 807 -18.66 12.65 -18.90
N LYS A 808 -19.45 13.61 -18.40
CA LYS A 808 -19.77 14.85 -19.13
C LYS A 808 -18.60 15.80 -19.23
N GLU A 809 -17.66 15.73 -18.30
CA GLU A 809 -16.38 16.43 -18.35
C GLU A 809 -15.29 15.46 -17.89
N ILE A 810 -14.06 15.61 -18.38
CA ILE A 810 -12.90 14.84 -17.89
C ILE A 810 -11.69 15.77 -17.68
N PRO A 811 -10.81 15.47 -16.72
CA PRO A 811 -9.58 16.24 -16.52
C PRO A 811 -8.57 15.93 -17.62
N PHE A 812 -8.02 16.97 -18.25
CA PHE A 812 -6.90 16.85 -19.19
C PHE A 812 -5.58 16.90 -18.43
N THR A 813 -4.86 15.78 -18.41
CA THR A 813 -3.56 15.60 -17.73
C THR A 813 -2.54 14.93 -18.66
N GLY A 814 -1.28 14.80 -18.24
CA GLY A 814 -0.21 14.17 -19.03
C GLY A 814 -0.01 14.87 -20.38
N ILE A 815 0.03 14.09 -21.47
CA ILE A 815 0.19 14.61 -22.84
C ILE A 815 -0.97 15.55 -23.26
N LEU A 816 -2.10 15.52 -22.56
CA LEU A 816 -3.25 16.41 -22.79
C LEU A 816 -3.26 17.64 -21.87
N SER A 817 -2.36 17.72 -20.88
CA SER A 817 -2.33 18.80 -19.91
C SER A 817 -2.08 20.16 -20.57
N SER A 818 -2.77 21.20 -20.08
CA SER A 818 -2.53 22.61 -20.42
C SER A 818 -1.39 23.25 -19.65
N ASN A 819 -0.80 22.52 -18.71
CA ASN A 819 0.33 23.00 -17.94
C ASN A 819 1.66 22.76 -18.69
N PRO A 820 2.42 23.80 -19.06
CA PRO A 820 3.73 23.65 -19.72
C PRO A 820 4.76 22.86 -18.90
N GLN A 821 4.60 22.77 -17.58
CA GLN A 821 5.51 22.00 -16.71
C GLN A 821 5.28 20.49 -16.79
N GLU A 822 4.04 20.09 -17.12
CA GLU A 822 3.63 18.69 -17.29
C GLU A 822 3.72 18.27 -18.76
N ASN A 823 3.32 19.16 -19.65
CA ASN A 823 3.25 18.95 -21.10
C ASN A 823 4.03 20.05 -21.86
N PRO A 824 5.37 20.08 -21.78
CA PRO A 824 6.16 21.17 -22.36
C PRO A 824 6.02 21.29 -23.88
N ASP A 825 5.68 20.20 -24.56
CA ASP A 825 5.69 20.13 -26.03
C ASP A 825 4.31 20.44 -26.65
N PHE A 826 3.22 20.03 -25.99
CA PHE A 826 1.87 20.10 -26.56
C PHE A 826 0.87 20.92 -25.72
N PHE A 827 1.30 21.63 -24.67
CA PHE A 827 0.40 22.36 -23.76
C PHE A 827 -0.47 23.44 -24.42
N ASN A 828 -0.13 23.89 -25.63
CA ASN A 828 -0.87 24.91 -26.35
C ASN A 828 -1.49 24.41 -27.67
N TRP A 829 -1.46 23.10 -27.94
CA TRP A 829 -2.06 22.50 -29.13
C TRP A 829 -3.58 22.34 -28.97
N ASN A 830 -4.31 22.12 -30.08
CA ASN A 830 -5.64 21.54 -29.99
C ASN A 830 -5.50 20.10 -29.50
N ARG A 831 -6.15 19.78 -28.38
CA ARG A 831 -6.03 18.48 -27.73
C ARG A 831 -7.37 17.83 -27.68
N VAL A 832 -7.42 16.60 -28.18
CA VAL A 832 -8.63 15.83 -28.30
C VAL A 832 -8.43 14.50 -27.58
N LYS A 833 -9.44 14.09 -26.81
CA LYS A 833 -9.55 12.74 -26.29
C LYS A 833 -10.78 12.08 -26.86
N LEU A 834 -10.58 11.16 -27.81
CA LEU A 834 -11.67 10.38 -28.41
C LEU A 834 -12.06 9.26 -27.45
N ARG A 835 -13.35 9.20 -27.08
CA ARG A 835 -13.87 8.23 -26.11
C ARG A 835 -14.06 6.87 -26.77
N TYR A 836 -13.69 5.82 -26.07
CA TYR A 836 -13.65 4.46 -26.61
C TYR A 836 -14.95 3.70 -26.29
N CYS A 837 -15.68 3.24 -27.31
CA CYS A 837 -16.97 2.58 -27.12
C CYS A 837 -17.31 1.43 -28.09
N ASP A 838 -16.34 0.92 -28.85
CA ASP A 838 -16.52 -0.18 -29.81
C ASP A 838 -15.97 -1.52 -29.30
N GLY A 839 -14.84 -1.52 -28.58
CA GLY A 839 -14.27 -2.75 -28.01
C GLY A 839 -13.36 -3.56 -28.96
N ALA A 840 -12.99 -3.02 -30.12
CA ALA A 840 -12.08 -3.59 -31.12
C ALA A 840 -10.99 -2.60 -31.57
N SER A 841 -10.50 -1.71 -30.69
CA SER A 841 -9.47 -0.72 -31.06
C SER A 841 -9.85 0.17 -32.26
N PHE A 842 -11.13 0.52 -32.39
CA PHE A 842 -11.68 1.30 -33.49
C PHE A 842 -11.63 0.62 -34.87
N THR A 843 -11.55 -0.72 -34.96
CA THR A 843 -11.48 -1.42 -36.25
C THR A 843 -12.67 -2.35 -36.54
N GLY A 844 -13.62 -2.51 -35.61
CA GLY A 844 -14.81 -3.36 -35.86
C GLY A 844 -15.78 -2.74 -36.88
N ASP A 845 -16.38 -3.57 -37.73
CA ASP A 845 -17.56 -3.20 -38.54
C ASP A 845 -18.49 -4.40 -38.75
N SER A 846 -19.22 -4.75 -37.71
CA SER A 846 -20.25 -5.79 -37.76
C SER A 846 -21.39 -5.51 -36.77
N GLN A 847 -22.35 -6.43 -36.65
CA GLN A 847 -23.44 -6.32 -35.69
C GLN A 847 -23.93 -7.71 -35.25
N ASP A 848 -24.37 -7.82 -34.01
CA ASP A 848 -25.13 -8.97 -33.51
C ASP A 848 -26.55 -8.52 -33.15
N LYS A 849 -27.49 -8.79 -34.07
CA LYS A 849 -28.90 -8.43 -33.89
C LYS A 849 -29.58 -9.16 -32.76
N SER A 850 -29.11 -10.36 -32.39
CA SER A 850 -29.71 -11.18 -31.35
C SER A 850 -29.35 -10.68 -29.95
N ALA A 851 -28.13 -10.17 -29.80
CA ALA A 851 -27.61 -9.60 -28.55
C ALA A 851 -27.76 -8.07 -28.45
N GLU A 852 -28.32 -7.43 -29.50
CA GLU A 852 -28.42 -5.98 -29.65
C GLU A 852 -27.05 -5.30 -29.44
N LEU A 853 -26.07 -5.72 -30.23
CA LEU A 853 -24.70 -5.19 -30.22
C LEU A 853 -24.32 -4.63 -31.58
N GLU A 854 -23.79 -3.41 -31.58
CA GLU A 854 -23.26 -2.72 -32.76
C GLU A 854 -21.75 -2.61 -32.68
N PHE A 855 -21.02 -3.35 -33.52
CA PHE A 855 -19.56 -3.34 -33.55
C PHE A 855 -19.06 -2.33 -34.59
N ARG A 856 -19.14 -1.03 -34.30
CA ARG A 856 -18.90 0.05 -35.29
C ARG A 856 -17.62 0.85 -35.03
N GLY A 857 -16.54 0.18 -34.66
CA GLY A 857 -15.24 0.81 -34.40
C GLY A 857 -14.73 1.68 -35.56
N GLN A 858 -14.66 1.12 -36.77
CA GLN A 858 -14.15 1.86 -37.94
C GLN A 858 -15.08 3.03 -38.31
N PRO A 859 -16.41 2.86 -38.39
CA PRO A 859 -17.33 3.99 -38.58
C PRO A 859 -17.20 5.08 -37.51
N ILE A 860 -17.01 4.73 -36.23
CA ILE A 860 -16.80 5.70 -35.15
C ILE A 860 -15.54 6.52 -35.38
N TRP A 861 -14.43 5.87 -35.74
CA TRP A 861 -13.17 6.53 -36.06
C TRP A 861 -13.33 7.54 -37.20
N LEU A 862 -13.90 7.11 -38.33
CA LEU A 862 -14.13 7.96 -39.51
C LEU A 862 -15.04 9.15 -39.18
N ALA A 863 -16.15 8.91 -38.49
CA ALA A 863 -17.09 9.97 -38.12
C ALA A 863 -16.45 11.01 -37.19
N ALA A 864 -15.61 10.57 -36.24
CA ALA A 864 -14.89 11.46 -35.35
C ALA A 864 -13.82 12.29 -36.10
N MET A 865 -13.05 11.67 -36.98
CA MET A 865 -12.04 12.39 -37.77
C MET A 865 -12.68 13.43 -38.69
N ASP A 866 -13.77 13.09 -39.39
CA ASP A 866 -14.51 14.01 -40.24
C ASP A 866 -15.01 15.24 -39.46
N ASP A 867 -15.58 15.03 -38.28
CA ASP A 867 -16.08 16.12 -37.43
C ASP A 867 -14.93 17.02 -36.93
N LEU A 868 -13.77 16.45 -36.60
CA LEU A 868 -12.58 17.22 -36.22
C LEU A 868 -11.97 17.98 -37.42
N MET A 869 -12.01 17.41 -38.63
CA MET A 869 -11.61 18.08 -39.86
C MET A 869 -12.47 19.32 -40.12
N LEU A 870 -13.80 19.21 -39.96
CA LEU A 870 -14.71 20.36 -40.05
C LEU A 870 -14.44 21.41 -38.97
N LYS A 871 -13.93 21.00 -37.80
CA LYS A 871 -13.57 21.89 -36.69
C LYS A 871 -12.18 22.54 -36.84
N GLY A 872 -11.54 22.41 -38.00
CA GLY A 872 -10.31 23.11 -38.36
C GLY A 872 -9.05 22.23 -38.39
N MET A 873 -9.17 20.92 -38.18
CA MET A 873 -8.01 20.02 -38.25
C MET A 873 -7.41 19.95 -39.66
N HIS A 874 -8.20 20.17 -40.72
CA HIS A 874 -7.71 20.20 -42.11
C HIS A 874 -6.62 21.26 -42.36
N ASN A 875 -6.55 22.32 -41.54
CA ASN A 875 -5.53 23.38 -41.63
C ASN A 875 -4.30 23.12 -40.74
N ALA A 876 -4.16 21.90 -40.19
CA ALA A 876 -3.08 21.59 -39.28
C ALA A 876 -1.71 21.69 -39.97
N HIS A 877 -0.76 22.38 -39.33
CA HIS A 877 0.65 22.33 -39.72
C HIS A 877 1.31 21.06 -39.20
N GLN A 878 0.89 20.63 -38.01
CA GLN A 878 1.38 19.43 -37.34
C GLN A 878 0.22 18.68 -36.69
N ALA A 879 0.20 17.36 -36.84
CA ALA A 879 -0.78 16.50 -36.20
C ALA A 879 -0.10 15.27 -35.57
N LEU A 880 -0.50 14.93 -34.36
CA LEU A 880 -0.01 13.77 -33.61
C LEU A 880 -1.20 12.88 -33.25
N LEU A 881 -1.18 11.63 -33.74
CA LEU A 881 -2.09 10.59 -33.27
C LEU A 881 -1.42 9.86 -32.10
N SER A 882 -2.08 9.79 -30.96
CA SER A 882 -1.60 9.05 -29.80
C SER A 882 -2.68 8.16 -29.20
N GLY A 883 -2.31 7.21 -28.37
CA GLY A 883 -3.27 6.48 -27.55
C GLY A 883 -2.58 5.56 -26.54
N CYS A 884 -3.33 5.12 -25.53
CA CYS A 884 -2.83 4.12 -24.56
C CYS A 884 -3.53 2.76 -24.67
N SER A 885 -2.79 1.67 -24.47
CA SER A 885 -3.33 0.31 -24.39
C SER A 885 -4.11 -0.06 -25.66
N ALA A 886 -5.40 -0.36 -25.59
CA ALA A 886 -6.23 -0.57 -26.79
C ALA A 886 -6.28 0.64 -27.73
N GLY A 887 -6.21 1.87 -27.20
CA GLY A 887 -6.06 3.09 -28.01
C GLY A 887 -4.64 3.26 -28.55
N GLY A 888 -3.65 2.70 -27.87
CA GLY A 888 -2.27 2.61 -28.37
C GLY A 888 -2.16 1.65 -29.54
N LEU A 889 -2.84 0.50 -29.48
CA LEU A 889 -3.00 -0.40 -30.62
C LEU A 889 -3.72 0.30 -31.77
N ALA A 890 -4.83 1.00 -31.49
CA ALA A 890 -5.55 1.78 -32.49
C ALA A 890 -4.66 2.86 -33.16
N SER A 891 -3.80 3.54 -32.40
CA SER A 891 -2.87 4.53 -32.95
C SER A 891 -1.83 3.93 -33.90
N ILE A 892 -1.55 2.63 -33.78
CA ILE A 892 -0.71 1.88 -34.72
C ILE A 892 -1.53 1.54 -35.96
N LEU A 893 -2.72 0.94 -35.77
CA LEU A 893 -3.58 0.44 -36.85
C LEU A 893 -4.02 1.56 -37.80
N HIS A 894 -4.42 2.71 -37.26
CA HIS A 894 -4.90 3.87 -38.05
C HIS A 894 -3.80 4.88 -38.38
N CYS A 895 -2.53 4.57 -38.17
CA CYS A 895 -1.47 5.58 -38.30
C CYS A 895 -1.35 6.15 -39.72
N ASP A 896 -1.33 5.27 -40.73
CA ASP A 896 -1.26 5.69 -42.14
C ASP A 896 -2.61 6.27 -42.62
N GLU A 897 -3.73 5.73 -42.15
CA GLU A 897 -5.06 6.29 -42.44
C GLU A 897 -5.17 7.74 -41.94
N PHE A 898 -4.67 8.01 -40.72
CA PHE A 898 -4.63 9.36 -40.17
C PHE A 898 -3.70 10.29 -40.94
N ARG A 899 -2.58 9.78 -41.48
CA ARG A 899 -1.68 10.55 -42.35
C ARG A 899 -2.38 10.98 -43.64
N ASP A 900 -3.15 10.09 -44.23
CA ASP A 900 -3.81 10.29 -45.52
C ASP A 900 -4.95 11.33 -45.47
N LEU A 901 -5.44 11.68 -44.27
CA LEU A 901 -6.39 12.78 -44.07
C LEU A 901 -5.80 14.16 -44.37
N PHE A 902 -4.46 14.30 -44.37
CA PHE A 902 -3.80 15.61 -44.48
C PHE A 902 -3.06 15.77 -45.82
N PRO A 903 -2.97 17.00 -46.34
CA PRO A 903 -2.13 17.29 -47.50
C PRO A 903 -0.65 17.03 -47.16
N GLY A 904 0.17 16.70 -48.16
CA GLY A 904 1.58 16.31 -47.97
C GLY A 904 2.47 17.33 -47.25
N LYS A 905 2.04 18.60 -47.12
CA LYS A 905 2.73 19.67 -46.38
C LYS A 905 2.59 19.58 -44.86
N THR A 906 1.53 18.97 -44.34
CA THR A 906 1.33 18.80 -42.88
C THR A 906 2.35 17.79 -42.36
N THR A 907 2.90 17.98 -41.16
CA THR A 907 3.72 16.96 -40.50
C THR A 907 2.85 16.08 -39.62
N VAL A 908 2.70 14.80 -39.97
CA VAL A 908 1.92 13.83 -39.18
C VAL A 908 2.85 12.80 -38.56
N LYS A 909 2.61 12.48 -37.29
CA LYS A 909 3.32 11.43 -36.54
C LYS A 909 2.34 10.64 -35.70
N CYS A 910 2.71 9.42 -35.33
CA CYS A 910 1.94 8.57 -34.44
C CYS A 910 2.76 8.17 -33.20
N LEU A 911 2.09 8.02 -32.07
CA LEU A 911 2.66 7.62 -30.79
C LEU A 911 1.79 6.54 -30.15
N SER A 912 2.31 5.32 -30.08
CA SER A 912 1.66 4.22 -29.38
C SER A 912 2.26 4.06 -27.98
N ASP A 913 1.43 4.20 -26.95
CA ASP A 913 1.82 3.95 -25.55
C ASP A 913 1.16 2.66 -25.04
N GLY A 914 1.96 1.65 -24.69
CA GLY A 914 1.45 0.37 -24.21
C GLY A 914 0.59 -0.38 -25.24
N GLY A 915 0.73 -0.07 -26.53
CA GLY A 915 -0.07 -0.65 -27.61
C GLY A 915 0.58 -1.84 -28.33
N LEU A 916 1.81 -2.20 -27.98
CA LEU A 916 2.57 -3.27 -28.63
C LEU A 916 2.37 -4.60 -27.87
N PHE A 917 1.42 -5.40 -28.34
CA PHE A 917 1.14 -6.74 -27.82
C PHE A 917 1.82 -7.82 -28.67
N LEU A 918 2.39 -8.83 -28.01
CA LEU A 918 3.11 -9.93 -28.68
C LEU A 918 2.27 -11.21 -28.78
N ASP A 919 2.18 -11.77 -29.99
CA ASP A 919 1.71 -13.14 -30.23
C ASP A 919 2.82 -14.14 -29.84
N ALA A 920 2.83 -14.52 -28.56
CA ALA A 920 3.76 -15.49 -27.99
C ALA A 920 3.01 -16.67 -27.35
N THR A 921 3.70 -17.80 -27.23
CA THR A 921 3.19 -18.96 -26.50
C THR A 921 3.23 -18.72 -24.99
N ASP A 922 2.15 -19.06 -24.31
CA ASP A 922 2.07 -19.02 -22.85
C ASP A 922 2.90 -20.16 -22.20
N VAL A 923 3.01 -20.16 -20.87
CA VAL A 923 3.80 -21.14 -20.09
C VAL A 923 3.24 -22.56 -20.10
N SER A 924 2.02 -22.79 -20.61
CA SER A 924 1.46 -24.11 -20.87
C SER A 924 1.69 -24.56 -22.32
N GLY A 925 2.30 -23.72 -23.17
CA GLY A 925 2.53 -23.98 -24.59
C GLY A 925 1.33 -23.64 -25.47
N GLY A 926 0.27 -23.03 -24.91
CA GLY A 926 -0.88 -22.50 -25.63
C GLY A 926 -0.62 -21.12 -26.22
N ARG A 927 -1.60 -20.58 -26.96
CA ARG A 927 -1.58 -19.20 -27.50
C ARG A 927 -2.77 -18.40 -26.97
N THR A 928 -2.84 -18.25 -25.65
CA THR A 928 -3.96 -17.61 -24.95
C THR A 928 -4.36 -16.24 -25.51
N LEU A 929 -3.38 -15.35 -25.76
CA LEU A 929 -3.68 -14.01 -26.29
C LEU A 929 -4.14 -14.05 -27.75
N ARG A 930 -3.59 -14.96 -28.57
CA ARG A 930 -4.04 -15.16 -29.95
C ARG A 930 -5.50 -15.64 -29.99
N ASN A 931 -5.87 -16.58 -29.11
CA ASN A 931 -7.25 -17.04 -28.99
C ASN A 931 -8.19 -15.92 -28.53
N PHE A 932 -7.70 -15.01 -27.67
CA PHE A 932 -8.46 -13.85 -27.25
C PHE A 932 -8.70 -12.87 -28.41
N TYR A 933 -7.65 -12.51 -29.16
CA TYR A 933 -7.77 -11.64 -30.34
C TYR A 933 -8.55 -12.29 -31.48
N GLN A 934 -8.50 -13.60 -31.63
CA GLN A 934 -9.36 -14.32 -32.57
C GLN A 934 -10.85 -14.04 -32.28
N GLY A 935 -11.25 -14.13 -31.01
CA GLY A 935 -12.62 -13.79 -30.63
C GLY A 935 -13.00 -12.33 -30.85
N VAL A 936 -12.04 -11.40 -30.85
CA VAL A 936 -12.27 -9.99 -31.21
C VAL A 936 -12.44 -9.85 -32.72
N VAL A 937 -11.50 -10.41 -33.49
CA VAL A 937 -11.45 -10.28 -34.94
C VAL A 937 -12.66 -10.94 -35.61
N ASP A 938 -12.96 -12.18 -35.25
CA ASP A 938 -14.03 -12.97 -35.87
C ASP A 938 -15.42 -12.40 -35.53
N MET A 939 -15.62 -11.94 -34.29
CA MET A 939 -16.92 -11.43 -33.84
C MET A 939 -17.25 -10.05 -34.36
N GLN A 940 -16.26 -9.16 -34.32
CA GLN A 940 -16.48 -7.73 -34.57
C GLN A 940 -16.19 -7.33 -36.03
N GLY A 941 -15.93 -8.30 -36.92
CA GLY A 941 -15.69 -8.05 -38.34
C GLY A 941 -14.46 -7.17 -38.59
N VAL A 942 -13.38 -7.40 -37.85
CA VAL A 942 -12.19 -6.52 -37.88
C VAL A 942 -11.37 -6.68 -39.16
N GLU A 943 -11.43 -7.86 -39.80
CA GLU A 943 -10.61 -8.24 -40.96
C GLU A 943 -10.59 -7.19 -42.08
N GLU A 944 -11.75 -6.65 -42.43
CA GLU A 944 -11.92 -5.70 -43.54
C GLU A 944 -11.22 -4.35 -43.29
N ASN A 945 -10.97 -4.00 -42.02
CA ASN A 945 -10.40 -2.72 -41.62
C ASN A 945 -8.93 -2.84 -41.19
N LEU A 946 -8.31 -4.01 -41.36
CA LEU A 946 -6.89 -4.20 -41.11
C LEU A 946 -6.04 -3.76 -42.31
N PRO A 947 -4.78 -3.31 -42.09
CA PRO A 947 -3.92 -2.90 -43.19
C PRO A 947 -3.74 -4.01 -44.24
N HIS A 948 -4.14 -3.75 -45.48
CA HIS A 948 -4.03 -4.69 -46.60
C HIS A 948 -2.62 -5.24 -46.83
N ILE A 949 -1.60 -4.45 -46.48
CA ILE A 949 -0.20 -4.88 -46.56
C ILE A 949 0.09 -6.09 -45.65
N CYS A 950 -0.59 -6.17 -44.51
CA CYS A 950 -0.46 -7.29 -43.58
C CYS A 950 -1.36 -8.45 -43.98
N THR A 951 -2.65 -8.19 -44.27
CA THR A 951 -3.64 -9.28 -44.54
C THR A 951 -3.38 -10.05 -45.83
N ARG A 952 -2.54 -9.50 -46.73
CA ARG A 952 -2.03 -10.23 -47.90
C ARG A 952 -1.03 -11.34 -47.54
N GLU A 953 -0.27 -11.16 -46.46
CA GLU A 953 0.86 -12.03 -46.09
C GLU A 953 0.58 -12.86 -44.83
N HIS A 954 -0.38 -12.43 -44.02
CA HIS A 954 -0.74 -13.03 -42.75
C HIS A 954 -2.26 -13.11 -42.57
N ASP A 955 -2.71 -14.05 -41.74
CA ASP A 955 -4.12 -14.13 -41.37
C ASP A 955 -4.58 -12.90 -40.56
N PRO A 956 -5.87 -12.55 -40.59
CA PRO A 956 -6.39 -11.35 -39.92
C PRO A 956 -6.04 -11.25 -38.43
N ILE A 957 -6.00 -12.39 -37.72
CA ILE A 957 -5.67 -12.43 -36.29
C ILE A 957 -4.21 -12.00 -36.09
N SER A 958 -3.30 -12.53 -36.91
CA SER A 958 -1.89 -12.10 -36.92
C SER A 958 -1.75 -10.61 -37.22
N CYS A 959 -2.60 -10.05 -38.08
CA CYS A 959 -2.58 -8.63 -38.41
C CYS A 959 -3.17 -7.70 -37.34
N PHE A 960 -3.87 -8.25 -36.35
CA PHE A 960 -4.26 -7.49 -35.15
C PHE A 960 -3.10 -7.36 -34.14
N PHE A 961 -2.04 -8.17 -34.28
CA PHE A 961 -0.81 -8.03 -33.49
C PHE A 961 0.19 -7.07 -34.16
N PRO A 962 0.58 -5.96 -33.52
CA PRO A 962 1.43 -4.95 -34.15
C PRO A 962 2.77 -5.46 -34.67
N GLN A 963 3.32 -6.51 -34.06
CA GLN A 963 4.59 -7.12 -34.49
C GLN A 963 4.64 -7.51 -35.97
N ASN A 964 3.48 -7.80 -36.58
CA ASN A 964 3.37 -8.26 -37.97
C ASN A 964 3.10 -7.11 -38.96
N LEU A 965 2.71 -5.93 -38.48
CA LEU A 965 2.29 -4.81 -39.35
C LEU A 965 3.14 -3.55 -39.19
N ILE A 966 3.85 -3.36 -38.06
CA ILE A 966 4.66 -2.15 -37.80
C ILE A 966 5.71 -1.91 -38.88
N ALA A 967 6.30 -2.97 -39.44
CA ALA A 967 7.28 -2.85 -40.52
C ALA A 967 6.70 -2.26 -41.81
N GLY A 968 5.39 -2.37 -42.02
CA GLY A 968 4.68 -1.83 -43.17
C GLY A 968 4.16 -0.40 -43.01
N ILE A 969 4.22 0.18 -41.81
CA ILE A 969 3.73 1.54 -41.54
C ILE A 969 4.70 2.56 -42.14
N LYS A 970 4.17 3.44 -43.00
CA LYS A 970 4.95 4.47 -43.71
C LYS A 970 5.13 5.74 -42.88
N THR A 971 4.13 6.06 -42.07
CA THR A 971 4.10 7.27 -41.25
C THR A 971 5.03 7.11 -40.04
N PRO A 972 5.77 8.17 -39.63
CA PRO A 972 6.65 8.07 -38.47
C PRO A 972 5.91 7.68 -37.19
N LEU A 973 6.13 6.44 -36.74
CA LEU A 973 5.56 5.86 -35.54
C LEU A 973 6.60 5.80 -34.42
N PHE A 974 6.25 6.32 -33.26
CA PHE A 974 6.99 6.15 -32.01
C PHE A 974 6.26 5.15 -31.12
N ILE A 975 6.98 4.15 -30.62
CA ILE A 975 6.42 3.12 -29.74
C ILE A 975 7.06 3.27 -28.37
N LEU A 976 6.22 3.60 -27.39
CA LEU A 976 6.54 3.57 -25.97
C LEU A 976 5.90 2.33 -25.39
N ASN A 977 6.70 1.34 -24.99
CA ASN A 977 6.19 0.11 -24.39
C ASN A 977 7.04 -0.27 -23.17
N ALA A 978 6.39 -0.86 -22.17
CA ALA A 978 7.09 -1.40 -21.02
C ALA A 978 7.89 -2.63 -21.47
N ALA A 979 9.07 -2.83 -20.89
CA ALA A 979 9.84 -4.07 -21.11
C ALA A 979 9.08 -5.31 -20.66
N TYR A 980 8.22 -5.15 -19.64
CA TYR A 980 7.31 -6.17 -19.16
C TYR A 980 5.91 -5.54 -19.03
N ASP A 981 5.09 -5.68 -20.06
CA ASP A 981 3.69 -5.27 -20.01
C ASP A 981 2.92 -6.21 -19.08
N SER A 982 2.35 -5.67 -17.99
CA SER A 982 1.70 -6.48 -16.95
C SER A 982 0.50 -7.26 -17.49
N TRP A 983 -0.23 -6.72 -18.46
CA TRP A 983 -1.38 -7.40 -19.05
C TRP A 983 -0.92 -8.56 -19.93
N GLN A 984 0.04 -8.31 -20.83
CA GLN A 984 0.63 -9.35 -21.67
C GLN A 984 1.32 -10.45 -20.85
N VAL A 985 2.04 -10.10 -19.79
CA VAL A 985 2.65 -11.08 -18.88
C VAL A 985 1.58 -11.85 -18.13
N THR A 986 0.47 -11.24 -17.71
CA THR A 986 -0.59 -11.99 -17.02
C THR A 986 -1.23 -13.04 -17.94
N ASP A 987 -1.48 -12.69 -19.21
CA ASP A 987 -2.10 -13.61 -20.16
C ASP A 987 -1.18 -14.75 -20.61
N LEU A 988 0.15 -14.56 -20.59
CA LEU A 988 1.12 -15.63 -20.85
C LEU A 988 1.27 -16.64 -19.68
N TYR A 989 0.72 -16.39 -18.50
CA TYR A 989 0.93 -17.23 -17.30
C TYR A 989 -0.35 -17.86 -16.71
N LYS A 990 -1.52 -17.68 -17.37
CA LYS A 990 -2.85 -18.01 -16.83
C LYS A 990 -3.10 -19.48 -16.46
N GLU A 991 -2.52 -20.46 -17.15
CA GLU A 991 -3.00 -21.85 -17.05
C GLU A 991 -2.33 -22.73 -15.97
N LYS A 992 -1.09 -22.42 -15.56
CA LYS A 992 -0.40 -23.22 -14.53
C LYS A 992 -1.01 -23.08 -13.13
N LEU A 993 -1.75 -22.01 -12.86
CA LEU A 993 -2.42 -21.80 -11.57
C LEU A 993 -3.52 -22.86 -11.32
N HIS A 994 -4.21 -23.31 -12.36
CA HIS A 994 -5.27 -24.32 -12.26
C HIS A 994 -4.71 -25.74 -12.10
N ILE A 995 -3.57 -26.04 -12.75
CA ILE A 995 -2.88 -27.34 -12.63
C ILE A 995 -2.14 -27.45 -11.29
N LEU A 996 -1.60 -26.36 -10.75
CA LEU A 996 -0.96 -26.36 -9.43
C LEU A 996 -1.99 -26.64 -8.31
N TYR A 997 -3.21 -26.11 -8.45
CA TYR A 997 -4.31 -26.37 -7.51
C TYR A 997 -4.71 -27.86 -7.48
N LYS A 998 -4.75 -28.51 -8.65
CA LYS A 998 -5.01 -29.96 -8.77
C LYS A 998 -3.84 -30.83 -8.27
N LYS A 999 -2.59 -30.42 -8.50
CA LYS A 999 -1.39 -31.16 -8.04
C LYS A 999 -1.15 -31.02 -6.53
N LEU A 1000 -1.47 -29.88 -5.92
CA LEU A 1000 -1.42 -29.72 -4.46
C LEU A 1000 -2.47 -30.59 -3.76
N SER A 1001 -3.67 -30.74 -4.34
CA SER A 1001 -4.73 -31.62 -3.81
C SER A 1001 -4.32 -33.10 -3.81
N LEU A 1002 -3.50 -33.54 -4.77
CA LEU A 1002 -3.03 -34.92 -4.85
C LEU A 1002 -1.87 -35.19 -3.88
N GLY A 1003 -1.01 -34.18 -3.64
CA GLY A 1003 0.07 -34.25 -2.65
C GLY A 1003 -0.45 -34.38 -1.21
N CYS A 1004 -1.55 -33.71 -0.87
CA CYS A 1004 -2.21 -33.87 0.43
C CYS A 1004 -2.82 -35.27 0.64
N PHE A 1005 -3.29 -35.93 -0.42
CA PHE A 1005 -3.87 -37.28 -0.33
C PHE A 1005 -2.80 -38.36 -0.10
N LEU A 1006 -1.66 -38.26 -0.79
CA LEU A 1006 -0.53 -39.18 -0.59
C LEU A 1006 0.13 -39.02 0.78
N PHE A 1007 0.16 -37.80 1.33
CA PHE A 1007 0.70 -37.55 2.66
C PHE A 1007 -0.24 -38.04 3.79
N SER A 1008 -1.56 -37.98 3.55
CA SER A 1008 -2.56 -38.56 4.47
C SER A 1008 -2.52 -40.09 4.49
N ALA A 1009 -2.20 -40.73 3.36
CA ALA A 1009 -2.04 -42.18 3.27
C ALA A 1009 -0.74 -42.68 3.95
N LEU A 1010 0.33 -41.90 3.94
CA LEU A 1010 1.58 -42.24 4.62
C LEU A 1010 1.47 -42.15 6.15
N LEU A 1011 0.59 -41.29 6.66
CA LEU A 1011 0.29 -41.11 8.09
C LEU A 1011 -0.65 -42.18 8.68
N ILE A 1012 -1.22 -43.05 7.85
CA ILE A 1012 -2.03 -44.20 8.28
C ILE A 1012 -1.18 -45.49 8.28
N LEU A 1013 0.01 -45.45 7.67
CA LEU A 1013 0.97 -46.56 7.57
C LEU A 1013 2.17 -46.43 8.52
N ILE A 1014 2.27 -45.34 9.27
CA ILE A 1014 3.22 -45.11 10.38
C ILE A 1014 2.39 -44.98 11.66
#